data_AF-A0A6A5SIS1-F1
#
_entry.id   AF-A0A6A5SIS1-F1
#
_cell.length_a   1.000
_cell.length_b   1.000
_cell.length_c   1.000
_cell.angle_alpha   90.00
_cell.angle_beta   90.00
_cell.angle_gamma   90.00
#
_symmetry.space_group_name_H-M   'P 1'
#
loop_
_entity.id
_entity.type
_entity.pdbx_description
1 polymer ?
#
loop_
_entity_poly.entity_id
_entity_poly.type
_entity_poly.pdbx_seq_one_letter_code
_entity_poly.pdbx_strand_id
1 'polypeptide(L)'
;MATQPDTEPPNPRSQAGLASPGTKKRKYTYDPSSKEQFPDDPWYSLDHENIIAMVGNMCDSLVNPLQKFAPDFEGVQELIKAAEEAKKLPDIKQFCLAVLGEQGVGKSSLINALLDRDLLENSGSAQACTALATKILHKKGATDDTRKSDVRIEFLDEEEIGECIDGQIERWTDMYPGSGVEQQDSDDEDDGVEKEEPSDEESPQRNPLLADRGPKKTSRENKAAASTAKDFFAILFEVKKTGPSRRWLNDELHNTDIREGDFKGRCYQQAKQRLSQIGTLLPVQDGTVNFVDVADRNLAEKQGVAKKIWPFVKLVTLSTGHVLLRHGLCLFDLPGYGDTSHLREAVINTFRRKADFEMVVVPSSRVATSTTHDRYLDLSLHIKGAKKMMVVMNKSDALINENNMSRQITQIEEEPFLSFTGRLGDLETLAEEDEQDPDVIAEKISKLVNEITVAYIERETDLFRTQLQEKGITELFSVAAMAYTTWKNRYRRNDSILSPEQSGIPALRRFLFLLPAKTNIRDYREHAFESLPALRNKAGCVAEKHVEDQCYADMRLDCKQSIPALGEDLKAIAANQVEMFVANPWSLSERKDISKDIRLLIWREWIHSKIHFSGFAKMIRERGIPVNGKYSGRNLNADLVTPMKKCIKQWHDKMSPRVQQLARRLNRPIFDILRSIAASIEASSADPALKVRALEALEDARRRIATARNTFTLELEKSLRENRIHFTTEIDIKCPIAKQMKPVYELAKGLTGRGVMERQRKSIADSTTPDGDNPNTNHTYPLVEVIEDKLVRRQKKGWNTCCDTFIAEVIAQLNDFSLATERLLIDDAYMTEEHKRVRDQLKGLLVEFDRSLKEVQRRFTGETEEPPEKKTKCQKPVEESAPPIAPSEVDPQTVMVPINVAPGWFRATFGEFN
;
A
#
# COMPACT_ATOMS: atom_id res chain seq x y z
N MET A 1 42.74 -27.74 -73.78
CA MET A 1 43.86 -28.70 -73.95
C MET A 1 44.37 -29.03 -72.56
N ALA A 2 44.37 -30.26 -72.05
CA ALA A 2 43.81 -31.54 -72.53
C ALA A 2 43.51 -32.35 -71.24
N THR A 3 42.27 -32.79 -70.96
CA THR A 3 41.76 -34.15 -71.25
C THR A 3 42.75 -35.25 -70.88
N GLN A 4 42.58 -35.91 -69.71
CA GLN A 4 41.83 -37.19 -69.52
C GLN A 4 42.75 -38.42 -69.75
N PRO A 5 42.41 -39.67 -69.36
CA PRO A 5 41.09 -40.30 -69.10
C PRO A 5 40.92 -40.90 -67.68
N ASP A 6 39.72 -41.14 -67.12
CA ASP A 6 38.50 -41.84 -67.57
C ASP A 6 38.65 -43.37 -67.72
N THR A 7 37.93 -44.14 -66.90
CA THR A 7 37.15 -45.32 -67.34
C THR A 7 36.03 -45.63 -66.35
N GLU A 8 34.79 -45.53 -66.86
CA GLU A 8 33.48 -45.96 -66.35
C GLU A 8 33.36 -47.51 -66.13
N PRO A 9 32.25 -48.12 -65.62
CA PRO A 9 30.83 -47.70 -65.70
C PRO A 9 29.90 -47.95 -64.47
N PRO A 10 28.58 -47.57 -64.54
CA PRO A 10 27.75 -47.27 -63.36
C PRO A 10 26.43 -48.07 -63.19
N ASN A 11 25.74 -47.77 -62.07
CA ASN A 11 24.29 -47.94 -61.79
C ASN A 11 23.76 -49.40 -61.61
N PRO A 12 22.60 -49.65 -60.95
CA PRO A 12 21.52 -48.70 -60.64
C PRO A 12 21.01 -48.64 -59.18
N ARG A 13 20.55 -47.46 -58.74
CA ARG A 13 19.12 -47.23 -58.41
C ARG A 13 18.80 -45.78 -58.03
N SER A 14 17.59 -45.38 -58.39
CA SER A 14 17.06 -44.03 -58.42
C SER A 14 16.13 -43.72 -57.24
N GLN A 15 16.14 -42.45 -56.83
CA GLN A 15 15.01 -41.69 -56.24
C GLN A 15 14.41 -42.16 -54.90
N ALA A 16 14.78 -41.44 -53.84
CA ALA A 16 13.84 -40.98 -52.81
C ALA A 16 14.07 -39.46 -52.64
N GLY A 17 12.99 -38.68 -52.50
CA GLY A 17 13.00 -37.22 -52.73
C GLY A 17 13.62 -36.36 -51.62
N LEU A 18 13.92 -35.10 -51.95
CA LEU A 18 14.31 -34.09 -50.97
C LEU A 18 13.16 -33.81 -49.99
N ALA A 19 13.39 -34.08 -48.70
CA ALA A 19 12.58 -33.53 -47.63
C ALA A 19 13.13 -32.15 -47.24
N SER A 20 12.31 -31.11 -47.41
CA SER A 20 12.61 -29.74 -46.98
C SER A 20 12.89 -29.69 -45.47
N PRO A 21 13.81 -28.83 -44.98
CA PRO A 21 14.04 -28.68 -43.55
C PRO A 21 12.77 -28.17 -42.86
N GLY A 22 12.22 -28.97 -41.95
CA GLY A 22 10.94 -28.71 -41.30
C GLY A 22 10.89 -27.33 -40.65
N THR A 23 9.93 -26.51 -41.08
CA THR A 23 9.59 -25.23 -40.44
C THR A 23 9.11 -25.49 -39.02
N LYS A 24 9.99 -25.25 -38.03
CA LYS A 24 9.62 -25.28 -36.61
C LYS A 24 8.43 -24.33 -36.40
N LYS A 25 7.24 -24.88 -36.18
CA LYS A 25 6.01 -24.10 -35.90
C LYS A 25 6.32 -23.14 -34.74
N ARG A 26 6.10 -21.84 -34.94
CA ARG A 26 6.27 -20.84 -33.88
C ARG A 26 5.29 -21.16 -32.75
N LYS A 27 5.79 -21.48 -31.56
CA LYS A 27 4.96 -21.71 -30.37
C LYS A 27 4.22 -20.42 -29.99
N TYR A 28 2.98 -20.59 -29.54
CA TYR A 28 2.11 -19.51 -29.08
C TYR A 28 2.75 -18.73 -27.92
N THR A 29 2.82 -17.40 -28.04
CA THR A 29 3.31 -16.51 -26.97
C THR A 29 2.14 -15.72 -26.40
N TYR A 30 2.04 -15.64 -25.07
CA TYR A 30 1.05 -14.77 -24.44
C TYR A 30 1.52 -13.31 -24.48
N ASP A 31 0.61 -12.41 -24.83
CA ASP A 31 0.83 -10.96 -24.84
C ASP A 31 -0.36 -10.29 -24.14
N PRO A 32 -0.17 -9.79 -22.90
CA PRO A 32 -1.26 -9.21 -22.10
C PRO A 32 -1.96 -8.06 -22.80
N SER A 33 -1.20 -7.22 -23.53
CA SER A 33 -1.71 -6.01 -24.17
C SER A 33 -2.77 -6.27 -25.26
N SER A 34 -2.78 -7.50 -25.79
CA SER A 34 -3.69 -7.94 -26.85
C SER A 34 -4.83 -8.85 -26.38
N LYS A 35 -4.78 -9.31 -25.12
CA LYS A 35 -5.62 -10.42 -24.62
C LYS A 35 -6.35 -10.10 -23.32
N GLU A 36 -5.81 -9.22 -22.50
CA GLU A 36 -6.43 -8.83 -21.25
C GLU A 36 -7.21 -7.54 -21.43
N GLN A 37 -8.50 -7.62 -21.17
CA GLN A 37 -9.38 -6.45 -21.11
C GLN A 37 -9.29 -5.82 -19.72
N PHE A 38 -9.54 -4.52 -19.64
CA PHE A 38 -9.75 -3.84 -18.36
C PHE A 38 -10.95 -4.48 -17.62
N PRO A 39 -11.01 -4.35 -16.28
CA PRO A 39 -12.20 -4.73 -15.53
C PRO A 39 -13.43 -3.96 -16.02
N ASP A 40 -14.60 -4.60 -15.92
CA ASP A 40 -15.89 -3.93 -16.05
C ASP A 40 -16.13 -3.02 -14.83
N ASP A 41 -15.57 -1.81 -14.90
CA ASP A 41 -15.72 -0.74 -13.92
C ASP A 41 -15.95 0.59 -14.66
N PRO A 42 -16.87 1.45 -14.18
CA PRO A 42 -17.17 2.73 -14.80
C PRO A 42 -15.96 3.61 -15.10
N TRP A 43 -14.86 3.49 -14.34
CA TRP A 43 -13.63 4.24 -14.64
C TRP A 43 -13.03 3.87 -16.00
N TYR A 44 -12.97 2.57 -16.33
CA TYR A 44 -12.35 2.09 -17.58
C TYR A 44 -13.28 2.16 -18.80
N SER A 45 -14.59 2.31 -18.59
CA SER A 45 -15.54 2.60 -19.67
C SER A 45 -15.54 4.07 -20.13
N LEU A 46 -14.90 4.97 -19.38
CA LEU A 46 -14.83 6.40 -19.72
C LEU A 46 -13.77 6.67 -20.78
N ASP A 47 -14.15 7.38 -21.83
CA ASP A 47 -13.24 7.94 -22.83
C ASP A 47 -12.49 9.15 -22.24
N HIS A 48 -11.45 8.88 -21.45
CA HIS A 48 -10.70 9.91 -20.73
C HIS A 48 -10.11 10.98 -21.66
N GLU A 49 -9.59 10.59 -22.82
CA GLU A 49 -8.93 11.52 -23.76
C GLU A 49 -9.95 12.50 -24.36
N ASN A 50 -11.14 12.00 -24.68
CA ASN A 50 -12.26 12.83 -25.15
C ASN A 50 -12.82 13.72 -24.03
N ILE A 51 -12.95 13.24 -22.79
CA ILE A 51 -13.36 14.09 -21.65
C ILE A 51 -12.35 15.21 -21.43
N ILE A 52 -11.04 14.92 -21.45
CA ILE A 52 -9.97 15.93 -21.36
C ILE A 52 -10.09 16.94 -22.51
N ALA A 53 -10.30 16.48 -23.75
CA ALA A 53 -10.48 17.35 -24.91
C ALA A 53 -11.77 18.20 -24.83
N MET A 54 -12.89 17.64 -24.39
CA MET A 54 -14.16 18.35 -24.20
C MET A 54 -14.03 19.44 -23.13
N VAL A 55 -13.47 19.12 -21.96
CA VAL A 55 -13.25 20.10 -20.89
C VAL A 55 -12.29 21.20 -21.35
N GLY A 56 -11.19 20.84 -22.01
CA GLY A 56 -10.26 21.79 -22.61
C GLY A 56 -10.94 22.73 -23.61
N ASN A 57 -11.65 22.17 -24.60
CA ASN A 57 -12.40 22.94 -25.60
C ASN A 57 -13.48 23.83 -24.99
N MET A 58 -14.16 23.36 -23.93
CA MET A 58 -15.20 24.12 -23.23
C MET A 58 -14.63 25.32 -22.47
N CYS A 59 -13.53 25.14 -21.74
CA CYS A 59 -12.80 26.24 -21.09
C CYS A 59 -12.23 27.22 -22.12
N ASP A 60 -11.62 26.72 -23.20
CA ASP A 60 -11.02 27.53 -24.26
C ASP A 60 -12.07 28.33 -25.05
N SER A 61 -13.24 27.76 -25.32
CA SER A 61 -14.35 28.47 -25.98
C SER A 61 -14.91 29.60 -25.10
N LEU A 62 -14.93 29.41 -23.77
CA LEU A 62 -15.33 30.46 -22.82
C LEU A 62 -14.30 31.60 -22.78
N VAL A 63 -13.01 31.29 -22.82
CA VAL A 63 -11.93 32.24 -22.50
C VAL A 63 -11.26 32.90 -23.71
N ASN A 64 -10.96 32.17 -24.78
CA ASN A 64 -10.27 32.73 -25.95
C ASN A 64 -10.96 33.98 -26.52
N PRO A 65 -12.30 34.07 -26.59
CA PRO A 65 -12.97 35.26 -27.11
C PRO A 65 -12.88 36.49 -26.18
N LEU A 66 -12.45 36.29 -24.93
CA LEU A 66 -12.35 37.29 -23.86
C LEU A 66 -10.91 37.76 -23.58
N GLN A 67 -9.90 36.97 -23.94
CA GLN A 67 -8.47 37.29 -23.70
C GLN A 67 -8.06 38.70 -24.16
N LYS A 68 -8.63 39.18 -25.27
CA LYS A 68 -8.39 40.54 -25.81
C LYS A 68 -8.85 41.68 -24.88
N PHE A 69 -9.70 41.40 -23.89
CA PHE A 69 -10.20 42.35 -22.89
C PHE A 69 -9.58 42.11 -21.50
N ALA A 70 -8.71 41.12 -21.35
CA ALA A 70 -8.06 40.81 -20.09
C ALA A 70 -7.18 41.95 -19.52
N PRO A 71 -6.45 42.77 -20.32
CA PRO A 71 -5.63 43.85 -19.76
C PRO A 71 -6.45 44.86 -18.96
N ASP A 72 -7.66 45.17 -19.42
CA ASP A 72 -8.47 46.28 -18.94
C ASP A 72 -9.54 45.87 -17.92
N PHE A 73 -9.82 44.56 -17.79
CA PHE A 73 -10.91 44.05 -16.93
C PHE A 73 -10.47 42.86 -16.04
N GLU A 74 -10.26 43.15 -14.76
CA GLU A 74 -9.80 42.22 -13.72
C GLU A 74 -10.68 40.96 -13.59
N GLY A 75 -12.01 41.10 -13.70
CA GLY A 75 -12.94 39.97 -13.63
C GLY A 75 -12.75 38.94 -14.76
N VAL A 76 -12.25 39.36 -15.93
CA VAL A 76 -11.87 38.46 -17.02
C VAL A 76 -10.50 37.85 -16.74
N GLN A 77 -9.53 38.59 -16.19
CA GLN A 77 -8.24 37.99 -15.79
C GLN A 77 -8.42 36.84 -14.81
N GLU A 78 -9.34 36.98 -13.85
CA GLU A 78 -9.65 35.92 -12.91
C GLU A 78 -10.48 34.78 -13.51
N LEU A 79 -11.43 35.07 -14.40
CA LEU A 79 -12.13 34.03 -15.14
C LEU A 79 -11.17 33.20 -15.99
N ILE A 80 -10.17 33.83 -16.60
CA ILE A 80 -9.09 33.15 -17.33
C ILE A 80 -8.27 32.26 -16.39
N LYS A 81 -7.83 32.77 -15.24
CA LYS A 81 -7.11 31.94 -14.24
C LYS A 81 -7.93 30.74 -13.78
N ALA A 82 -9.21 30.96 -13.43
CA ALA A 82 -10.11 29.90 -12.99
C ALA A 82 -10.41 28.87 -14.10
N ALA A 83 -10.46 29.29 -15.37
CA ALA A 83 -10.61 28.37 -16.50
C ALA A 83 -9.32 27.57 -16.78
N GLU A 84 -8.14 28.17 -16.65
CA GLU A 84 -6.83 27.48 -16.76
C GLU A 84 -6.58 26.51 -15.59
N GLU A 85 -7.17 26.76 -14.43
CA GLU A 85 -7.24 25.82 -13.32
C GLU A 85 -8.24 24.69 -13.61
N ALA A 86 -9.46 25.02 -14.03
CA ALA A 86 -10.49 24.04 -14.38
C ALA A 86 -10.14 23.17 -15.60
N LYS A 87 -9.31 23.68 -16.52
CA LYS A 87 -8.77 22.92 -17.67
C LYS A 87 -7.84 21.79 -17.23
N LYS A 88 -7.27 21.87 -16.02
CA LYS A 88 -6.45 20.81 -15.43
C LYS A 88 -7.37 19.89 -14.64
N LEU A 89 -7.71 18.75 -15.25
CA LEU A 89 -8.42 17.68 -14.54
C LEU A 89 -7.60 17.21 -13.31
N PRO A 90 -8.25 16.66 -12.27
CA PRO A 90 -7.58 16.19 -11.07
C PRO A 90 -6.42 15.23 -11.38
N ASP A 91 -5.25 15.54 -10.84
CA ASP A 91 -4.04 14.71 -10.95
C ASP A 91 -4.31 13.34 -10.32
N ILE A 92 -4.00 12.26 -11.05
CA ILE A 92 -4.24 10.88 -10.57
C ILE A 92 -3.39 10.62 -9.31
N LYS A 93 -4.06 10.41 -8.17
CA LYS A 93 -3.42 10.18 -6.88
C LYS A 93 -2.73 8.81 -6.86
N GLN A 94 -1.54 8.75 -6.24
CA GLN A 94 -0.81 7.49 -6.11
C GLN A 94 -1.46 6.60 -5.05
N PHE A 95 -1.94 5.43 -5.45
CA PHE A 95 -2.41 4.37 -4.57
C PHE A 95 -1.29 3.37 -4.32
N CYS A 96 -0.75 3.33 -3.10
CA CYS A 96 0.44 2.56 -2.77
C CYS A 96 0.13 1.18 -2.20
N LEU A 97 0.54 0.12 -2.90
CA LEU A 97 0.43 -1.27 -2.48
C LEU A 97 1.78 -1.79 -1.96
N ALA A 98 1.84 -2.22 -0.70
CA ALA A 98 3.03 -2.87 -0.13
C ALA A 98 2.98 -4.38 -0.28
N VAL A 99 3.99 -4.97 -0.94
CA VAL A 99 4.11 -6.41 -1.15
C VAL A 99 4.99 -7.02 -0.06
N LEU A 100 4.41 -7.93 0.73
CA LEU A 100 5.00 -8.59 1.90
C LEU A 100 5.08 -10.10 1.71
N GLY A 101 5.89 -10.79 2.50
CA GLY A 101 6.03 -12.27 2.43
C GLY A 101 7.44 -12.74 2.77
N GLU A 102 7.65 -14.03 3.00
CA GLU A 102 8.97 -14.58 3.34
C GLU A 102 10.03 -14.38 2.23
N GLN A 103 11.31 -14.52 2.59
CA GLN A 103 12.37 -14.57 1.59
C GLN A 103 12.20 -15.83 0.71
N GLY A 104 12.41 -15.70 -0.61
CA GLY A 104 12.26 -16.82 -1.54
C GLY A 104 10.83 -17.22 -1.90
N VAL A 105 9.79 -16.56 -1.33
CA VAL A 105 8.38 -16.78 -1.72
C VAL A 105 8.07 -16.35 -3.16
N GLY A 106 8.92 -15.51 -3.77
CA GLY A 106 8.81 -15.09 -5.17
C GLY A 106 8.16 -13.72 -5.41
N LYS A 107 8.20 -12.80 -4.43
CA LYS A 107 7.63 -11.43 -4.53
C LYS A 107 8.07 -10.67 -5.79
N SER A 108 9.38 -10.53 -6.01
CA SER A 108 9.91 -9.79 -7.17
C SER A 108 9.55 -10.47 -8.50
N SER A 109 9.46 -11.80 -8.53
CA SER A 109 8.98 -12.58 -9.69
C SER A 109 7.49 -12.40 -9.95
N LEU A 110 6.67 -12.31 -8.89
CA LEU A 110 5.25 -11.97 -8.97
C LEU A 110 5.04 -10.54 -9.52
N ILE A 111 5.83 -9.58 -9.06
CA ILE A 111 5.79 -8.19 -9.55
C ILE A 111 6.21 -8.13 -11.04
N ASN A 112 7.28 -8.83 -11.42
CA ASN A 112 7.70 -8.93 -12.83
C ASN A 112 6.63 -9.58 -13.72
N ALA A 113 5.93 -10.61 -13.22
CA ALA A 113 4.80 -11.23 -13.91
C ALA A 113 3.60 -10.27 -14.04
N LEU A 114 3.24 -9.55 -12.97
CA LEU A 114 2.16 -8.56 -12.96
C LEU A 114 2.42 -7.38 -13.91
N LEU A 115 3.67 -6.92 -14.03
CA LEU A 115 4.07 -5.83 -14.94
C LEU A 115 4.53 -6.31 -16.33
N ASP A 116 4.47 -7.62 -16.58
CA ASP A 116 5.05 -8.30 -17.75
C ASP A 116 6.43 -7.77 -18.19
N ARG A 117 7.31 -7.47 -17.22
CA ARG A 117 8.62 -6.84 -17.46
C ARG A 117 9.62 -7.30 -16.41
N ASP A 118 10.84 -7.61 -16.84
CA ASP A 118 11.94 -8.03 -15.98
C ASP A 118 12.60 -6.81 -15.32
N LEU A 119 11.85 -6.09 -14.49
CA LEU A 119 12.28 -4.83 -13.84
C LEU A 119 13.06 -5.08 -12.56
N LEU A 120 12.80 -6.18 -11.87
CA LEU A 120 13.45 -6.60 -10.64
C LEU A 120 14.28 -7.86 -10.89
N GLU A 121 15.45 -7.98 -10.28
CA GLU A 121 16.23 -9.22 -10.37
C GLU A 121 15.54 -10.36 -9.60
N ASN A 122 15.36 -11.51 -10.26
CA ASN A 122 14.91 -12.77 -9.64
C ASN A 122 16.01 -13.41 -8.75
N SER A 123 16.70 -12.61 -7.94
CA SER A 123 17.86 -13.05 -7.15
C SER A 123 17.42 -13.74 -5.86
N GLY A 124 17.31 -15.07 -5.89
CA GLY A 124 17.19 -15.93 -4.70
C GLY A 124 18.47 -16.02 -3.86
N SER A 125 19.39 -15.05 -3.97
CA SER A 125 20.74 -15.10 -3.43
C SER A 125 20.80 -14.83 -1.92
N ALA A 126 20.65 -15.90 -1.14
CA ALA A 126 21.31 -16.27 0.13
C ALA A 126 21.42 -15.30 1.34
N GLN A 127 21.35 -13.97 1.20
CA GLN A 127 21.42 -13.02 2.32
C GLN A 127 20.23 -12.06 2.28
N ALA A 128 19.27 -12.22 3.22
CA ALA A 128 18.16 -11.28 3.40
C ALA A 128 18.62 -9.81 3.52
N CYS A 129 19.82 -9.64 4.07
CA CYS A 129 20.43 -8.37 4.48
C CYS A 129 20.95 -7.48 3.34
N THR A 130 20.91 -7.92 2.07
CA THR A 130 21.35 -7.12 0.91
C THR A 130 20.25 -6.69 -0.06
N ALA A 131 18.98 -7.04 0.20
CA ALA A 131 17.84 -6.62 -0.63
C ALA A 131 17.46 -5.15 -0.36
N LEU A 132 17.05 -4.40 -1.39
CA LEU A 132 16.67 -2.99 -1.26
C LEU A 132 15.15 -2.82 -1.35
N ALA A 133 14.58 -1.94 -0.53
CA ALA A 133 13.20 -1.52 -0.70
C ALA A 133 13.06 -0.81 -2.07
N THR A 134 12.11 -1.24 -2.88
CA THR A 134 11.94 -0.73 -4.25
C THR A 134 10.51 -0.24 -4.48
N LYS A 135 10.35 1.05 -4.75
CA LYS A 135 9.09 1.68 -5.19
C LYS A 135 8.99 1.58 -6.72
N ILE A 136 7.86 1.21 -7.27
CA ILE A 136 7.60 1.16 -8.72
C ILE A 136 6.35 1.98 -9.02
N LEU A 137 6.46 2.94 -9.94
CA LEU A 137 5.40 3.89 -10.28
C LEU A 137 5.41 4.25 -11.77
N HIS A 138 4.37 4.94 -12.24
CA HIS A 138 4.25 5.31 -13.65
C HIS A 138 5.21 6.46 -14.05
N LYS A 139 5.94 6.29 -15.17
CA LYS A 139 6.71 7.39 -15.77
C LYS A 139 5.77 8.38 -16.46
N LYS A 140 5.63 9.60 -15.90
CA LYS A 140 4.81 10.66 -16.52
C LYS A 140 5.25 10.90 -17.97
N GLY A 141 4.29 10.88 -18.90
CA GLY A 141 4.53 11.10 -20.34
C GLY A 141 5.11 9.90 -21.12
N ALA A 142 5.33 8.74 -20.50
CA ALA A 142 5.68 7.52 -21.22
C ALA A 142 4.45 6.85 -21.86
N THR A 143 4.66 6.13 -22.96
CA THR A 143 3.65 5.22 -23.53
C THR A 143 3.63 3.89 -22.77
N ASP A 144 2.49 3.19 -22.82
CA ASP A 144 2.28 1.93 -22.08
C ASP A 144 3.17 0.76 -22.55
N ASP A 145 3.85 0.90 -23.69
CA ASP A 145 4.84 -0.03 -24.25
C ASP A 145 6.30 0.42 -24.07
N THR A 146 6.55 1.63 -23.53
CA THR A 146 7.89 2.23 -23.43
C THR A 146 8.82 1.37 -22.57
N ARG A 147 9.78 0.68 -23.20
CA ARG A 147 10.84 -0.14 -22.56
C ARG A 147 12.02 0.66 -22.00
N LYS A 148 11.75 1.88 -21.54
CA LYS A 148 12.68 2.75 -20.83
C LYS A 148 12.08 3.11 -19.48
N SER A 149 12.90 3.13 -18.46
CA SER A 149 12.50 3.38 -17.09
C SER A 149 13.50 4.31 -16.42
N ASP A 150 13.03 5.17 -15.53
CA ASP A 150 13.90 6.06 -14.74
C ASP A 150 14.19 5.40 -13.38
N VAL A 151 15.42 5.54 -12.88
CA VAL A 151 15.87 4.96 -11.61
C VAL A 151 16.34 6.08 -10.70
N ARG A 152 15.62 6.29 -9.59
CA ARG A 152 16.04 7.20 -8.51
C ARG A 152 16.52 6.41 -7.30
N ILE A 153 17.72 6.69 -6.82
CA ILE A 153 18.28 6.13 -5.59
C ILE A 153 18.22 7.21 -4.51
N GLU A 154 17.60 6.91 -3.38
CA GLU A 154 17.57 7.73 -2.16
C GLU A 154 18.57 7.16 -1.15
N PHE A 155 19.40 8.02 -0.57
CA PHE A 155 20.41 7.63 0.42
C PHE A 155 19.92 7.86 1.85
N LEU A 156 20.50 7.13 2.80
CA LEU A 156 20.33 7.35 4.24
C LEU A 156 21.06 8.63 4.66
N ASP A 157 20.56 9.30 5.70
CA ASP A 157 21.22 10.47 6.30
C ASP A 157 22.34 10.08 7.29
N GLU A 158 23.10 11.07 7.79
CA GLU A 158 24.24 10.82 8.69
C GLU A 158 23.83 10.16 10.03
N GLU A 159 22.61 10.41 10.53
CA GLU A 159 22.10 9.80 11.77
C GLU A 159 21.71 8.34 11.51
N GLU A 160 20.96 8.08 10.44
CA GLU A 160 20.55 6.73 10.03
C GLU A 160 21.75 5.83 9.70
N ILE A 161 22.81 6.37 9.09
CA ILE A 161 24.06 5.64 8.83
C ILE A 161 24.82 5.38 10.13
N GLY A 162 24.82 6.34 11.06
CA GLY A 162 25.41 6.15 12.39
C GLY A 162 24.77 5.00 13.15
N GLU A 163 23.43 4.96 13.23
CA GLU A 163 22.73 3.81 13.82
C GLU A 163 23.08 2.50 13.09
N CYS A 164 23.25 2.53 11.76
CA CYS A 164 23.61 1.35 10.96
C CYS A 164 25.00 0.81 11.30
N ILE A 165 26.00 1.69 11.48
CA ILE A 165 27.36 1.30 11.92
C ILE A 165 27.27 0.59 13.27
N ASP A 166 26.61 1.21 14.24
CA ASP A 166 26.45 0.66 15.60
C ASP A 166 25.79 -0.73 15.58
N GLY A 167 24.71 -0.89 14.83
CA GLY A 167 23.99 -2.16 14.69
C GLY A 167 24.74 -3.25 13.90
N GLN A 168 25.80 -2.92 13.16
CA GLN A 168 26.66 -3.91 12.49
C GLN A 168 27.88 -4.26 13.35
N ILE A 169 28.40 -3.31 14.14
CA ILE A 169 29.42 -3.58 15.17
C ILE A 169 28.86 -4.62 16.15
N GLU A 170 27.67 -4.40 16.72
CA GLU A 170 27.07 -5.33 17.67
C GLU A 170 26.87 -6.73 17.07
N ARG A 171 26.39 -6.83 15.81
CA ARG A 171 26.22 -8.11 15.10
C ARG A 171 27.51 -8.88 14.87
N TRP A 172 28.63 -8.19 14.63
CA TRP A 172 29.93 -8.84 14.50
C TRP A 172 30.42 -9.35 15.87
N THR A 173 30.36 -8.52 16.91
CA THR A 173 30.79 -8.91 18.26
C THR A 173 29.86 -9.93 18.94
N ASP A 174 28.65 -10.16 18.41
CA ASP A 174 27.75 -11.25 18.80
C ASP A 174 28.25 -12.64 18.35
N MET A 175 29.09 -12.70 17.32
CA MET A 175 29.78 -13.93 16.91
C MET A 175 31.23 -13.98 17.41
N TYR A 176 31.91 -12.84 17.42
CA TYR A 176 33.33 -12.72 17.79
C TYR A 176 33.48 -11.73 18.95
N PRO A 177 33.24 -12.14 20.21
CA PRO A 177 33.20 -11.23 21.36
C PRO A 177 34.55 -10.62 21.78
N GLY A 178 35.64 -10.90 21.04
CA GLY A 178 37.00 -10.47 21.35
C GLY A 178 37.68 -11.38 22.39
N SER A 179 39.01 -11.41 22.39
CA SER A 179 39.85 -12.24 23.26
C SER A 179 39.91 -11.80 24.74
N GLY A 180 38.99 -10.92 25.18
CA GLY A 180 38.93 -10.38 26.54
C GLY A 180 37.83 -10.99 27.42
N VAL A 181 37.02 -11.92 26.90
CA VAL A 181 36.00 -12.63 27.68
C VAL A 181 36.43 -14.08 27.85
N GLU A 182 37.07 -14.37 28.98
CA GLU A 182 37.18 -15.74 29.50
C GLU A 182 35.76 -16.25 29.82
N GLN A 183 35.14 -16.94 28.86
CA GLN A 183 34.09 -17.88 29.21
C GLN A 183 34.76 -19.08 29.88
N GLN A 184 34.53 -19.23 31.19
CA GLN A 184 34.66 -20.53 31.86
C GLN A 184 33.56 -21.47 31.33
N ASP A 185 33.76 -21.98 30.12
CA ASP A 185 33.12 -23.16 29.58
C ASP A 185 34.24 -24.20 29.32
N SER A 186 34.78 -24.73 30.41
CA SER A 186 35.39 -26.06 30.46
C SER A 186 34.25 -27.09 30.60
N ASP A 187 34.17 -28.19 29.86
CA ASP A 187 35.19 -28.91 29.09
C ASP A 187 34.63 -29.32 27.71
N ASP A 188 35.50 -29.43 26.70
CA ASP A 188 35.43 -30.39 25.59
C ASP A 188 36.74 -30.22 24.77
N GLU A 189 37.73 -31.11 25.00
CA GLU A 189 38.99 -31.12 24.24
C GLU A 189 38.75 -31.64 22.81
N ASP A 190 38.83 -30.75 21.81
CA ASP A 190 38.74 -31.10 20.39
C ASP A 190 40.13 -31.36 19.79
N ASP A 191 40.64 -32.57 19.98
CA ASP A 191 41.85 -33.08 19.31
C ASP A 191 41.48 -33.52 17.87
N GLY A 192 41.21 -32.52 17.02
CA GLY A 192 40.56 -32.67 15.71
C GLY A 192 41.44 -32.31 14.51
N VAL A 193 42.43 -33.17 14.17
CA VAL A 193 43.20 -33.06 12.91
C VAL A 193 42.26 -33.16 11.70
N GLU A 194 42.40 -32.23 10.74
CA GLU A 194 41.67 -32.25 9.46
C GLU A 194 41.84 -33.60 8.74
N LYS A 195 40.73 -34.32 8.53
CA LYS A 195 40.67 -35.43 7.55
C LYS A 195 39.37 -35.41 6.75
N GLU A 196 39.53 -35.83 5.50
CA GLU A 196 38.58 -35.74 4.40
C GLU A 196 37.42 -36.75 4.55
N GLU A 197 36.27 -36.42 3.97
CA GLU A 197 35.13 -37.34 3.81
C GLU A 197 35.52 -38.53 2.92
N PRO A 198 34.94 -39.72 3.15
CA PRO A 198 34.21 -40.32 2.02
C PRO A 198 32.94 -41.15 2.37
N SER A 199 32.02 -41.11 1.40
CA SER A 199 31.10 -42.16 0.92
C SER A 199 30.01 -42.77 1.81
N ASP A 200 28.82 -42.87 1.22
CA ASP A 200 27.60 -43.50 1.71
C ASP A 200 27.66 -45.04 1.78
N GLU A 201 26.96 -45.64 2.75
CA GLU A 201 26.39 -47.00 2.64
C GLU A 201 25.15 -47.14 3.57
N GLU A 202 24.21 -48.02 3.23
CA GLU A 202 22.82 -48.00 3.73
C GLU A 202 22.46 -48.99 4.86
N SER A 203 21.51 -48.56 5.72
CA SER A 203 20.53 -49.39 6.46
C SER A 203 21.02 -50.19 7.71
N PRO A 204 20.11 -50.74 8.56
CA PRO A 204 19.27 -49.96 9.49
C PRO A 204 19.22 -50.52 10.95
N GLN A 205 18.35 -49.91 11.80
CA GLN A 205 17.90 -50.32 13.16
C GLN A 205 18.66 -49.76 14.39
N ARG A 206 18.00 -48.88 15.17
CA ARG A 206 17.51 -49.18 16.56
C ARG A 206 16.79 -48.02 17.28
N ASN A 207 15.70 -48.40 17.96
CA ASN A 207 15.04 -47.85 19.17
C ASN A 207 14.48 -46.40 19.23
N PRO A 208 13.16 -46.22 19.48
CA PRO A 208 12.48 -44.92 19.48
C PRO A 208 12.18 -44.36 20.89
N LEU A 209 13.20 -44.10 21.73
CA LEU A 209 13.01 -43.52 23.09
C LEU A 209 13.99 -42.39 23.48
N LEU A 210 14.68 -41.77 22.51
CA LEU A 210 15.50 -40.57 22.73
C LEU A 210 15.21 -39.49 21.67
N ALA A 211 14.00 -38.94 21.71
CA ALA A 211 13.59 -37.81 20.89
C ALA A 211 13.26 -36.59 21.78
N ASP A 212 14.27 -35.75 22.04
CA ASP A 212 14.20 -34.29 21.81
C ASP A 212 15.51 -33.58 22.24
N ARG A 213 16.51 -33.60 21.35
CA ARG A 213 17.64 -32.65 21.35
C ARG A 213 17.99 -32.27 19.91
N GLY A 214 17.16 -31.41 19.32
CA GLY A 214 17.38 -30.90 17.95
C GLY A 214 18.68 -30.07 17.82
N PRO A 215 19.58 -30.37 16.85
CA PRO A 215 20.88 -29.70 16.73
C PRO A 215 20.92 -28.46 15.79
N LYS A 216 21.95 -27.62 16.00
CA LYS A 216 22.66 -26.79 15.00
C LYS A 216 21.95 -25.65 14.21
N LYS A 217 20.67 -25.31 14.43
CA LYS A 217 20.02 -24.20 13.66
C LYS A 217 20.58 -22.79 13.94
N THR A 218 20.84 -22.44 15.21
CA THR A 218 21.22 -21.08 15.65
C THR A 218 22.58 -20.60 15.14
N SER A 219 23.55 -21.49 14.94
CA SER A 219 24.89 -21.12 14.46
C SER A 219 24.86 -20.56 13.02
N ARG A 220 24.01 -21.12 12.15
CA ARG A 220 23.95 -20.75 10.73
C ARG A 220 23.42 -19.32 10.52
N GLU A 221 22.42 -18.91 11.29
CA GLU A 221 21.86 -17.55 11.26
C GLU A 221 22.86 -16.50 11.76
N ASN A 222 23.55 -16.80 12.87
CA ASN A 222 24.59 -15.91 13.39
C ASN A 222 25.77 -15.80 12.40
N LYS A 223 26.17 -16.88 11.73
CA LYS A 223 27.20 -16.85 10.67
C LYS A 223 26.78 -15.97 9.49
N ALA A 224 25.52 -16.03 9.08
CA ALA A 224 24.98 -15.16 8.02
C ALA A 224 24.93 -13.68 8.43
N ALA A 225 24.57 -13.38 9.68
CA ALA A 225 24.57 -12.03 10.23
C ALA A 225 25.99 -11.44 10.36
N ALA A 226 26.96 -12.22 10.86
CA ALA A 226 28.36 -11.80 10.93
C ALA A 226 28.97 -11.60 9.53
N SER A 227 28.64 -12.48 8.56
CA SER A 227 29.03 -12.26 7.14
C SER A 227 28.47 -10.94 6.62
N THR A 228 27.19 -10.65 6.88
CA THR A 228 26.55 -9.39 6.50
C THR A 228 27.30 -8.18 7.06
N ALA A 229 27.66 -8.21 8.36
CA ALA A 229 28.40 -7.13 9.00
C ALA A 229 29.79 -6.95 8.36
N LYS A 230 30.49 -8.05 8.07
CA LYS A 230 31.77 -8.03 7.34
C LYS A 230 31.63 -7.45 5.93
N ASP A 231 30.58 -7.82 5.20
CA ASP A 231 30.29 -7.31 3.86
C ASP A 231 29.95 -5.81 3.92
N PHE A 232 29.22 -5.35 4.95
CA PHE A 232 28.98 -3.92 5.23
C PHE A 232 30.29 -3.16 5.46
N PHE A 233 31.17 -3.63 6.35
CA PHE A 233 32.46 -2.97 6.61
C PHE A 233 33.40 -3.03 5.39
N ALA A 234 33.38 -4.11 4.62
CA ALA A 234 34.14 -4.22 3.38
C ALA A 234 33.69 -3.19 2.32
N ILE A 235 32.38 -2.92 2.23
CA ILE A 235 31.85 -1.85 1.38
C ILE A 235 32.24 -0.46 1.93
N LEU A 236 32.14 -0.25 3.25
CA LEU A 236 32.47 1.02 3.92
C LEU A 236 33.95 1.41 3.72
N PHE A 237 34.87 0.49 3.95
CA PHE A 237 36.32 0.70 3.82
C PHE A 237 36.87 0.41 2.41
N GLU A 238 36.00 0.27 1.40
CA GLU A 238 36.39 0.11 -0.01
C GLU A 238 37.34 -1.08 -0.28
N VAL A 239 37.17 -2.17 0.48
CA VAL A 239 38.09 -3.30 0.49
C VAL A 239 38.05 -4.04 -0.83
N LYS A 240 39.09 -3.86 -1.65
CA LYS A 240 39.29 -4.58 -2.91
C LYS A 240 39.37 -6.09 -2.66
N LYS A 241 38.95 -6.90 -3.64
CA LYS A 241 38.81 -8.37 -3.52
C LYS A 241 40.12 -9.13 -3.16
N THR A 242 41.29 -8.50 -3.23
CA THR A 242 42.60 -9.14 -3.01
C THR A 242 43.55 -8.26 -2.21
N GLY A 243 44.35 -8.88 -1.32
CA GLY A 243 45.56 -8.29 -0.76
C GLY A 243 45.44 -7.68 0.65
N PRO A 244 46.27 -6.67 0.98
CA PRO A 244 46.44 -6.17 2.35
C PRO A 244 45.17 -5.66 3.02
N SER A 245 44.31 -4.93 2.31
CA SER A 245 43.11 -4.31 2.90
C SER A 245 42.09 -5.32 3.45
N ARG A 246 42.01 -6.53 2.87
CA ARG A 246 41.16 -7.61 3.40
C ARG A 246 41.78 -8.27 4.62
N ARG A 247 43.11 -8.33 4.72
CA ARG A 247 43.82 -8.76 5.93
C ARG A 247 43.61 -7.73 7.03
N TRP A 248 43.97 -6.47 6.79
CA TRP A 248 43.71 -5.37 7.73
C TRP A 248 42.27 -5.34 8.26
N LEU A 249 41.24 -5.36 7.39
CA LEU A 249 39.86 -5.36 7.89
C LEU A 249 39.54 -6.60 8.72
N ASN A 250 40.11 -7.76 8.38
CA ASN A 250 39.94 -8.97 9.18
C ASN A 250 40.65 -8.83 10.53
N ASP A 251 41.88 -8.35 10.55
CA ASP A 251 42.71 -8.19 11.75
C ASP A 251 42.09 -7.15 12.69
N GLU A 252 41.62 -6.01 12.16
CA GLU A 252 40.91 -4.95 12.89
C GLU A 252 39.56 -5.46 13.46
N LEU A 253 38.81 -6.26 12.70
CA LEU A 253 37.56 -6.87 13.17
C LEU A 253 37.75 -7.97 14.23
N HIS A 254 38.93 -8.60 14.33
CA HIS A 254 39.25 -9.57 15.38
C HIS A 254 40.12 -8.97 16.50
N ASN A 255 40.40 -7.66 16.46
CA ASN A 255 41.16 -6.96 17.49
C ASN A 255 40.32 -6.78 18.78
N THR A 256 40.97 -6.46 19.90
CA THR A 256 40.31 -6.33 21.20
C THR A 256 39.27 -5.20 21.22
N ASP A 257 38.02 -5.62 21.40
CA ASP A 257 36.74 -4.90 21.46
C ASP A 257 36.55 -3.68 20.53
N ILE A 258 36.09 -3.98 19.31
CA ILE A 258 35.60 -2.99 18.32
C ILE A 258 34.42 -2.10 18.81
N ARG A 259 33.82 -2.37 19.97
CA ARG A 259 32.77 -1.53 20.58
C ARG A 259 33.33 -0.28 21.26
N GLU A 260 34.52 -0.36 21.84
CA GLU A 260 35.11 0.70 22.68
C GLU A 260 36.32 1.40 22.04
N GLY A 261 36.93 0.78 21.01
CA GLY A 261 38.10 1.32 20.32
C GLY A 261 37.81 2.35 19.20
N ASP A 262 38.90 2.93 18.70
CA ASP A 262 38.97 3.84 17.53
C ASP A 262 38.13 3.40 16.32
N PHE A 263 37.93 2.09 16.14
CA PHE A 263 37.22 1.49 15.00
C PHE A 263 35.85 2.12 14.75
N LYS A 264 35.08 2.38 15.82
CA LYS A 264 33.79 3.07 15.71
C LYS A 264 33.98 4.46 15.12
N GLY A 265 34.84 5.30 15.70
CA GLY A 265 35.12 6.65 15.18
C GLY A 265 35.62 6.65 13.72
N ARG A 266 36.50 5.71 13.36
CA ARG A 266 36.97 5.52 11.98
C ARG A 266 35.84 5.12 11.03
N CYS A 267 34.90 4.27 11.44
CA CYS A 267 33.72 3.92 10.63
C CYS A 267 32.85 5.16 10.31
N TYR A 268 32.59 6.02 11.29
CA TYR A 268 31.81 7.26 11.08
C TYR A 268 32.54 8.23 10.13
N GLN A 269 33.84 8.44 10.32
CA GLN A 269 34.64 9.29 9.44
C GLN A 269 34.67 8.74 8.00
N GLN A 270 34.90 7.44 7.85
CA GLN A 270 34.91 6.77 6.55
C GLN A 270 33.54 6.83 5.86
N ALA A 271 32.44 6.67 6.60
CA ALA A 271 31.08 6.78 6.06
C ALA A 271 30.80 8.18 5.49
N LYS A 272 31.18 9.23 6.23
CA LYS A 272 31.03 10.62 5.79
C LYS A 272 31.87 10.92 4.54
N GLN A 273 33.13 10.47 4.50
CA GLN A 273 33.97 10.58 3.30
C GLN A 273 33.37 9.82 2.11
N ARG A 274 32.84 8.61 2.34
CA ARG A 274 32.25 7.77 1.31
C ARG A 274 30.97 8.34 0.72
N LEU A 275 30.10 8.93 1.55
CA LEU A 275 28.94 9.70 1.07
C LEU A 275 29.38 10.88 0.19
N SER A 276 30.42 11.63 0.60
CA SER A 276 30.97 12.71 -0.22
C SER A 276 31.55 12.20 -1.56
N GLN A 277 32.23 11.06 -1.57
CA GLN A 277 32.77 10.43 -2.79
C GLN A 277 31.66 9.89 -3.71
N ILE A 278 30.60 9.29 -3.15
CA ILE A 278 29.41 8.90 -3.93
C ILE A 278 28.76 10.15 -4.53
N GLY A 279 28.75 11.28 -3.80
CA GLY A 279 28.29 12.59 -4.26
C GLY A 279 29.12 13.26 -5.36
N THR A 280 30.37 12.84 -5.58
CA THR A 280 31.20 13.32 -6.69
C THR A 280 31.26 12.35 -7.88
N LEU A 281 31.07 11.05 -7.64
CA LEU A 281 31.05 10.01 -8.68
C LEU A 281 29.67 9.83 -9.34
N LEU A 282 28.59 10.12 -8.62
CA LEU A 282 27.23 10.21 -9.14
C LEU A 282 26.72 11.64 -8.92
N PRO A 283 25.94 12.21 -9.85
CA PRO A 283 25.37 13.55 -9.67
C PRO A 283 24.27 13.52 -8.61
N VAL A 284 24.66 13.54 -7.34
CA VAL A 284 23.74 13.58 -6.20
C VAL A 284 23.13 14.98 -6.10
N GLN A 285 21.80 15.05 -6.16
CA GLN A 285 21.01 16.24 -5.87
C GLN A 285 20.08 15.90 -4.70
N ASP A 286 20.14 16.70 -3.63
CA ASP A 286 19.34 16.56 -2.40
C ASP A 286 19.32 15.14 -1.83
N GLY A 287 20.49 14.50 -1.73
CA GLY A 287 20.62 13.14 -1.20
C GLY A 287 20.05 12.04 -2.13
N THR A 288 19.83 12.35 -3.40
CA THR A 288 19.31 11.39 -4.39
C THR A 288 20.07 11.39 -5.71
N VAL A 289 20.16 10.23 -6.39
CA VAL A 289 20.74 10.07 -7.73
C VAL A 289 19.66 9.65 -8.71
N ASN A 290 19.56 10.33 -9.84
CA ASN A 290 18.58 10.05 -10.89
C ASN A 290 19.27 9.56 -12.16
N PHE A 291 18.89 8.37 -12.63
CA PHE A 291 19.18 7.88 -13.98
C PHE A 291 17.91 7.95 -14.82
N VAL A 292 17.94 8.66 -15.95
CA VAL A 292 16.78 8.89 -16.80
C VAL A 292 16.88 8.01 -18.06
N ASP A 293 15.75 7.50 -18.53
CA ASP A 293 15.59 6.74 -19.79
C ASP A 293 16.49 5.49 -19.91
N VAL A 294 16.70 4.79 -18.80
CA VAL A 294 17.43 3.52 -18.77
C VAL A 294 16.59 2.45 -19.45
N ALA A 295 17.09 1.89 -20.56
CA ALA A 295 16.43 0.76 -21.21
C ALA A 295 16.30 -0.44 -20.24
N ASP A 296 15.15 -1.12 -20.21
CA ASP A 296 14.84 -2.14 -19.20
C ASP A 296 15.94 -3.21 -19.05
N ARG A 297 16.50 -3.68 -20.18
CA ARG A 297 17.62 -4.63 -20.24
C ARG A 297 18.90 -4.20 -19.49
N ASN A 298 19.05 -2.90 -19.25
CA ASN A 298 20.18 -2.30 -18.53
C ASN A 298 19.80 -1.90 -17.08
N LEU A 299 18.56 -2.11 -16.64
CA LEU A 299 18.14 -1.79 -15.27
C LEU A 299 18.90 -2.62 -14.23
N ALA A 300 19.14 -3.91 -14.49
CA ALA A 300 19.96 -4.76 -13.63
C ALA A 300 21.38 -4.18 -13.42
N GLU A 301 21.98 -3.56 -14.45
CA GLU A 301 23.29 -2.91 -14.33
C GLU A 301 23.23 -1.70 -13.38
N LYS A 302 22.21 -0.85 -13.51
CA LYS A 302 22.04 0.37 -12.68
C LYS A 302 21.59 0.05 -11.26
N GLN A 303 20.68 -0.92 -11.07
CA GLN A 303 20.35 -1.49 -9.77
C GLN A 303 21.56 -2.19 -9.14
N GLY A 304 22.43 -2.80 -9.95
CA GLY A 304 23.71 -3.35 -9.52
C GLY A 304 24.66 -2.31 -8.93
N VAL A 305 24.55 -1.03 -9.30
CA VAL A 305 25.25 0.08 -8.61
C VAL A 305 24.68 0.25 -7.20
N ALA A 306 23.35 0.37 -7.07
CA ALA A 306 22.67 0.48 -5.77
C ALA A 306 23.01 -0.71 -4.85
N LYS A 307 23.02 -1.95 -5.37
CA LYS A 307 23.39 -3.16 -4.62
C LYS A 307 24.86 -3.14 -4.15
N LYS A 308 25.81 -2.57 -4.92
CA LYS A 308 27.22 -2.43 -4.49
C LYS A 308 27.39 -1.45 -3.33
N ILE A 309 26.47 -0.50 -3.16
CA ILE A 309 26.49 0.52 -2.11
C ILE A 309 25.29 0.39 -1.16
N TRP A 310 24.70 -0.81 -1.06
CA TRP A 310 23.49 -1.08 -0.28
C TRP A 310 23.51 -0.55 1.18
N PRO A 311 24.65 -0.48 1.91
CA PRO A 311 24.71 0.10 3.25
C PRO A 311 24.20 1.54 3.36
N PHE A 312 24.24 2.30 2.27
CA PHE A 312 23.88 3.71 2.23
C PHE A 312 22.52 3.97 1.56
N VAL A 313 21.89 2.94 0.97
CA VAL A 313 20.66 3.11 0.17
C VAL A 313 19.42 2.92 1.05
N LYS A 314 18.54 3.92 1.02
CA LYS A 314 17.27 3.97 1.76
C LYS A 314 16.10 3.42 0.94
N LEU A 315 16.02 3.82 -0.32
CA LEU A 315 14.96 3.43 -1.26
C LEU A 315 15.49 3.50 -2.69
N VAL A 316 15.06 2.55 -3.53
CA VAL A 316 15.16 2.67 -5.00
C VAL A 316 13.76 2.94 -5.53
N THR A 317 13.60 3.94 -6.41
CA THR A 317 12.34 4.20 -7.12
C THR A 317 12.54 3.97 -8.61
N LEU A 318 11.69 3.12 -9.20
CA LEU A 318 11.62 2.82 -10.62
C LEU A 318 10.38 3.47 -11.21
N SER A 319 10.55 4.37 -12.17
CA SER A 319 9.45 4.98 -12.93
C SER A 319 9.38 4.32 -14.30
N THR A 320 8.26 3.68 -14.65
CA THR A 320 8.14 2.92 -15.90
C THR A 320 6.80 3.14 -16.59
N GLY A 321 6.75 3.08 -17.92
CA GLY A 321 5.52 3.21 -18.70
C GLY A 321 4.81 1.86 -18.84
N HIS A 322 4.08 1.41 -17.83
CA HIS A 322 3.24 0.22 -17.89
C HIS A 322 1.81 0.55 -17.47
N VAL A 323 0.83 0.08 -18.25
CA VAL A 323 -0.60 0.41 -18.12
C VAL A 323 -1.19 0.22 -16.72
N LEU A 324 -0.77 -0.83 -16.00
CA LEU A 324 -1.21 -1.08 -14.62
C LEU A 324 -0.88 0.08 -13.66
N LEU A 325 0.22 0.81 -13.92
CA LEU A 325 0.68 1.92 -13.11
C LEU A 325 0.08 3.26 -13.58
N ARG A 326 -0.27 3.38 -14.86
CA ARG A 326 -0.80 4.62 -15.50
C ARG A 326 -1.97 5.23 -14.73
N HIS A 327 -2.85 4.40 -14.20
CA HIS A 327 -4.04 4.82 -13.43
C HIS A 327 -3.78 5.02 -11.93
N GLY A 328 -2.53 5.22 -11.52
CA GLY A 328 -2.16 5.65 -10.16
C GLY A 328 -1.65 4.54 -9.24
N LEU A 329 -1.64 3.28 -9.67
CA LEU A 329 -1.07 2.21 -8.85
C LEU A 329 0.44 2.40 -8.67
N CYS A 330 0.90 2.26 -7.44
CA CYS A 330 2.29 2.23 -7.06
C CYS A 330 2.58 0.95 -6.27
N LEU A 331 3.62 0.21 -6.63
CA LEU A 331 4.03 -1.02 -5.93
C LEU A 331 5.25 -0.74 -5.05
N PHE A 332 5.28 -1.27 -3.83
CA PHE A 332 6.50 -1.39 -3.04
C PHE A 332 6.90 -2.87 -2.95
N ASP A 333 8.00 -3.25 -3.62
CA ASP A 333 8.70 -4.51 -3.31
C ASP A 333 9.48 -4.28 -2.00
N LEU A 334 9.01 -4.90 -0.93
CA LEU A 334 9.65 -4.84 0.37
C LEU A 334 10.41 -6.15 0.62
N PRO A 335 11.62 -6.09 1.21
CA PRO A 335 12.34 -7.30 1.56
C PRO A 335 11.55 -8.27 2.44
N GLY A 336 11.95 -9.54 2.39
CA GLY A 336 11.22 -10.60 3.10
C GLY A 336 11.32 -10.52 4.62
N TYR A 337 10.37 -11.19 5.29
CA TYR A 337 10.38 -11.38 6.74
C TYR A 337 11.71 -12.00 7.22
N GLY A 338 12.16 -11.64 8.42
CA GLY A 338 13.40 -12.15 9.01
C GLY A 338 14.68 -11.46 8.52
N ASP A 339 14.60 -10.19 8.11
CA ASP A 339 15.78 -9.34 7.93
C ASP A 339 16.56 -9.23 9.25
N THR A 340 17.88 -9.47 9.25
CA THR A 340 18.66 -9.40 10.49
C THR A 340 19.01 -7.96 10.92
N SER A 341 18.35 -6.95 10.36
CA SER A 341 18.69 -5.54 10.55
C SER A 341 17.52 -4.69 11.06
N HIS A 342 17.56 -4.33 12.35
CA HIS A 342 16.59 -3.45 13.00
C HIS A 342 16.24 -2.17 12.25
N LEU A 343 17.26 -1.50 11.71
CA LEU A 343 17.07 -0.22 11.02
C LEU A 343 16.39 -0.41 9.69
N ARG A 344 16.72 -1.51 9.01
CA ARG A 344 16.10 -1.85 7.74
C ARG A 344 14.66 -2.31 7.95
N GLU A 345 14.38 -3.08 9.01
CA GLU A 345 13.02 -3.38 9.45
C GLU A 345 12.23 -2.10 9.79
N ALA A 346 12.84 -1.13 10.49
CA ALA A 346 12.21 0.17 10.77
C ALA A 346 11.93 1.00 9.50
N VAL A 347 12.85 0.98 8.52
CA VAL A 347 12.66 1.62 7.20
C VAL A 347 11.54 0.93 6.43
N ILE A 348 11.53 -0.41 6.37
CA ILE A 348 10.47 -1.22 5.75
C ILE A 348 9.11 -0.93 6.41
N ASN A 349 9.04 -0.96 7.73
CA ASN A 349 7.82 -0.66 8.49
C ASN A 349 7.38 0.80 8.34
N THR A 350 8.27 1.72 7.94
CA THR A 350 7.90 3.09 7.56
C THR A 350 7.19 3.11 6.20
N PHE A 351 7.68 2.36 5.20
CA PHE A 351 6.99 2.21 3.91
C PHE A 351 5.66 1.45 4.03
N ARG A 352 5.61 0.38 4.84
CA ARG A 352 4.35 -0.30 5.19
C ARG A 352 3.33 0.65 5.80
N ARG A 353 3.73 1.47 6.77
CA ARG A 353 2.84 2.48 7.38
C ARG A 353 2.31 3.47 6.33
N LYS A 354 3.15 3.92 5.38
CA LYS A 354 2.78 4.82 4.26
C LYS A 354 1.89 4.19 3.17
N ALA A 355 1.86 2.87 3.01
CA ALA A 355 1.05 2.22 1.97
C ALA A 355 -0.46 2.33 2.23
N ASP A 356 -1.27 2.40 1.18
CA ASP A 356 -2.74 2.42 1.28
C ASP A 356 -3.34 1.02 1.48
N PHE A 357 -2.63 0.00 1.00
CA PHE A 357 -3.05 -1.41 0.97
C PHE A 357 -1.85 -2.35 1.15
N GLU A 358 -2.04 -3.53 1.75
CA GLU A 358 -0.99 -4.56 1.90
C GLU A 358 -1.35 -5.87 1.15
N MET A 359 -0.41 -6.39 0.35
CA MET A 359 -0.47 -7.70 -0.29
C MET A 359 0.46 -8.65 0.47
N VAL A 360 -0.09 -9.67 1.12
CA VAL A 360 0.69 -10.69 1.84
C VAL A 360 0.87 -11.91 0.94
N VAL A 361 2.09 -12.12 0.46
CA VAL A 361 2.45 -13.25 -0.41
C VAL A 361 2.91 -14.43 0.45
N VAL A 362 2.20 -15.55 0.35
CA VAL A 362 2.47 -16.81 1.05
C VAL A 362 2.81 -17.92 0.04
N PRO A 363 3.65 -18.91 0.38
CA PRO A 363 3.91 -20.06 -0.47
C PRO A 363 2.78 -21.08 -0.33
N SER A 364 2.17 -21.48 -1.44
CA SER A 364 0.99 -22.36 -1.46
C SER A 364 1.17 -23.65 -0.65
N SER A 365 2.38 -24.21 -0.60
CA SER A 365 2.69 -25.48 0.09
C SER A 365 2.88 -25.40 1.61
N ARG A 366 2.74 -24.24 2.27
CA ARG A 366 2.93 -24.12 3.74
C ARG A 366 1.88 -23.29 4.48
N VAL A 367 0.83 -22.87 3.78
CA VAL A 367 -0.10 -21.84 4.25
C VAL A 367 -0.74 -22.19 5.60
N ALA A 368 -1.25 -23.42 5.77
CA ALA A 368 -1.91 -23.87 7.00
C ALA A 368 -0.97 -24.20 8.18
N THR A 369 0.36 -24.15 8.00
CA THR A 369 1.33 -24.67 9.00
C THR A 369 2.30 -23.62 9.55
N SER A 370 2.35 -22.43 8.95
CA SER A 370 3.36 -21.42 9.27
C SER A 370 2.86 -20.39 10.28
N THR A 371 3.18 -20.61 11.55
CA THR A 371 2.96 -19.62 12.62
C THR A 371 3.62 -18.26 12.33
N THR A 372 4.63 -18.20 11.45
CA THR A 372 5.22 -16.95 10.97
C THR A 372 4.25 -16.19 10.06
N HIS A 373 3.61 -16.86 9.10
CA HIS A 373 2.62 -16.23 8.21
C HIS A 373 1.44 -15.70 9.01
N ASP A 374 0.90 -16.48 9.94
CA ASP A 374 -0.20 -16.03 10.82
C ASP A 374 0.15 -14.76 11.57
N ARG A 375 1.32 -14.69 12.23
CA ARG A 375 1.77 -13.48 12.95
C ARG A 375 1.84 -12.25 12.05
N TYR A 376 2.32 -12.39 10.80
CA TYR A 376 2.38 -11.25 9.88
C TYR A 376 1.01 -10.90 9.28
N LEU A 377 0.11 -11.87 9.09
CA LEU A 377 -1.29 -11.63 8.71
C LEU A 377 -2.03 -10.87 9.82
N ASP A 378 -1.93 -11.33 11.07
CA ASP A 378 -2.54 -10.71 12.25
C ASP A 378 -1.98 -9.29 12.51
N LEU A 379 -0.69 -9.08 12.26
CA LEU A 379 -0.07 -7.76 12.30
C LEU A 379 -0.59 -6.83 11.20
N SER A 380 -0.73 -7.32 9.97
CA SER A 380 -1.26 -6.55 8.83
C SER A 380 -2.74 -6.21 9.04
N LEU A 381 -3.52 -7.14 9.59
CA LEU A 381 -4.89 -6.94 10.06
C LEU A 381 -4.98 -5.83 11.11
N HIS A 382 -4.09 -5.81 12.10
CA HIS A 382 -4.08 -4.78 13.13
C HIS A 382 -3.69 -3.38 12.61
N ILE A 383 -2.76 -3.31 11.64
CA ILE A 383 -2.27 -2.04 11.07
C ILE A 383 -3.23 -1.46 10.01
N LYS A 384 -3.74 -2.29 9.09
CA LYS A 384 -4.52 -1.83 7.93
C LYS A 384 -6.03 -2.12 8.05
N GLY A 385 -6.39 -3.20 8.75
CA GLY A 385 -7.74 -3.76 8.76
C GLY A 385 -8.01 -4.62 7.52
N ALA A 386 -8.89 -5.63 7.67
CA ALA A 386 -9.11 -6.66 6.66
C ALA A 386 -9.53 -6.13 5.27
N LYS A 387 -10.26 -5.00 5.21
CA LYS A 387 -10.68 -4.35 3.94
C LYS A 387 -9.54 -3.68 3.16
N LYS A 388 -8.34 -3.58 3.73
CA LYS A 388 -7.15 -2.93 3.13
C LYS A 388 -5.99 -3.91 2.95
N MET A 389 -6.29 -5.20 2.84
CA MET A 389 -5.31 -6.24 2.59
C MET A 389 -5.85 -7.33 1.65
N MET A 390 -4.92 -8.03 1.00
CA MET A 390 -5.18 -9.25 0.25
C MET A 390 -4.10 -10.29 0.58
N VAL A 391 -4.44 -11.56 0.39
CA VAL A 391 -3.48 -12.66 0.48
C VAL A 391 -3.26 -13.27 -0.90
N VAL A 392 -2.02 -13.54 -1.25
CA VAL A 392 -1.64 -14.14 -2.54
C VAL A 392 -0.83 -15.41 -2.28
N MET A 393 -1.44 -16.56 -2.58
CA MET A 393 -0.77 -17.87 -2.55
C MET A 393 0.07 -18.01 -3.82
N ASN A 394 1.37 -17.77 -3.74
CA ASN A 394 2.28 -17.93 -4.87
C ASN A 394 2.88 -19.35 -4.91
N LYS A 395 3.29 -19.75 -6.11
CA LYS A 395 3.79 -21.09 -6.44
C LYS A 395 2.71 -22.16 -6.28
N SER A 396 1.50 -21.91 -6.80
CA SER A 396 0.45 -22.94 -6.86
C SER A 396 0.86 -24.13 -7.73
N ASP A 397 1.73 -23.92 -8.71
CA ASP A 397 2.45 -24.97 -9.46
C ASP A 397 3.33 -25.87 -8.56
N ALA A 398 3.90 -25.34 -7.47
CA ALA A 398 4.73 -26.13 -6.55
C ALA A 398 3.95 -26.94 -5.49
N LEU A 399 2.61 -26.86 -5.49
CA LEU A 399 1.78 -27.89 -4.84
C LEU A 399 1.92 -29.24 -5.56
N ILE A 400 2.23 -29.19 -6.86
CA ILE A 400 2.43 -30.32 -7.74
C ILE A 400 3.92 -30.65 -7.74
N ASN A 401 4.27 -31.72 -7.02
CA ASN A 401 5.51 -32.44 -7.28
C ASN A 401 5.08 -33.81 -7.82
N GLU A 402 5.51 -34.17 -9.03
CA GLU A 402 4.99 -35.32 -9.80
C GLU A 402 4.94 -36.61 -8.96
N ASN A 403 5.98 -36.86 -8.16
CA ASN A 403 6.09 -38.05 -7.29
C ASN A 403 5.11 -38.10 -6.09
N ASN A 404 4.48 -36.98 -5.73
CA ASN A 404 3.53 -36.90 -4.60
C ASN A 404 2.08 -36.71 -5.07
N MET A 405 1.86 -36.19 -6.28
CA MET A 405 0.55 -35.78 -6.77
C MET A 405 -0.45 -36.95 -6.72
N SER A 406 -0.12 -38.07 -7.35
CA SER A 406 -0.99 -39.27 -7.39
C SER A 406 -1.32 -39.80 -6.00
N ARG A 407 -0.40 -39.71 -5.03
CA ARG A 407 -0.61 -40.17 -3.64
C ARG A 407 -1.53 -39.24 -2.83
N GLN A 408 -1.48 -37.93 -3.07
CA GLN A 408 -2.34 -36.97 -2.40
C GLN A 408 -3.76 -36.97 -2.98
N ILE A 409 -3.89 -37.09 -4.30
CA ILE A 409 -5.19 -37.11 -4.98
C ILE A 409 -5.97 -38.39 -4.70
N THR A 410 -5.31 -39.56 -4.72
CA THR A 410 -5.96 -40.85 -4.40
C THR A 410 -6.44 -40.98 -2.96
N GLN A 411 -6.06 -40.04 -2.08
CA GLN A 411 -6.57 -39.95 -0.70
C GLN A 411 -7.78 -39.02 -0.56
N ILE A 412 -8.22 -38.37 -1.64
CA ILE A 412 -9.36 -37.44 -1.65
C ILE A 412 -10.62 -38.19 -2.11
N GLU A 413 -11.45 -38.61 -1.15
CA GLU A 413 -12.76 -39.25 -1.39
C GLU A 413 -13.86 -38.23 -1.75
N GLU A 414 -13.54 -37.23 -2.57
CA GLU A 414 -14.43 -36.14 -2.97
C GLU A 414 -14.47 -36.00 -4.51
N GLU A 415 -15.62 -35.66 -5.07
CA GLU A 415 -15.70 -35.27 -6.49
C GLU A 415 -15.14 -33.86 -6.69
N PRO A 416 -14.44 -33.57 -7.81
CA PRO A 416 -14.29 -34.41 -9.02
C PRO A 416 -13.14 -35.44 -8.98
N PHE A 417 -12.38 -35.55 -7.89
CA PHE A 417 -11.14 -36.34 -7.85
C PHE A 417 -11.36 -37.86 -7.99
N LEU A 418 -12.49 -38.36 -7.47
CA LEU A 418 -12.92 -39.75 -7.71
C LEU A 418 -13.14 -40.03 -9.20
N SER A 419 -13.92 -39.20 -9.90
CA SER A 419 -14.11 -39.36 -11.35
C SER A 419 -12.82 -39.19 -12.16
N PHE A 420 -11.91 -38.30 -11.73
CA PHE A 420 -10.63 -38.09 -12.38
C PHE A 420 -9.64 -39.25 -12.23
N THR A 421 -9.57 -39.87 -11.04
CA THR A 421 -8.68 -41.02 -10.81
C THR A 421 -9.11 -42.25 -11.59
N GLY A 422 -10.43 -42.49 -11.72
CA GLY A 422 -10.98 -43.51 -12.62
C GLY A 422 -10.59 -43.25 -14.09
N ARG A 423 -10.91 -42.05 -14.61
CA ARG A 423 -10.56 -41.65 -15.98
C ARG A 423 -9.06 -41.72 -16.29
N LEU A 424 -8.19 -41.51 -15.30
CA LEU A 424 -6.75 -41.60 -15.46
C LEU A 424 -6.31 -43.05 -15.61
N GLY A 425 -6.81 -43.95 -14.74
CA GLY A 425 -6.53 -45.39 -14.85
C GLY A 425 -7.06 -46.01 -16.15
N ASP A 426 -8.22 -45.57 -16.64
CA ASP A 426 -8.75 -45.98 -17.95
C ASP A 426 -7.80 -45.57 -19.08
N LEU A 427 -7.25 -44.34 -19.05
CA LEU A 427 -6.32 -43.84 -20.07
C LEU A 427 -4.92 -44.44 -19.97
N GLU A 428 -4.44 -44.77 -18.77
CA GLU A 428 -3.19 -45.50 -18.55
C GLU A 428 -3.30 -46.93 -19.07
N THR A 429 -4.41 -47.63 -18.81
CA THR A 429 -4.69 -48.97 -19.37
C THR A 429 -4.70 -48.95 -20.89
N LEU A 430 -5.41 -47.98 -21.50
CA LEU A 430 -5.44 -47.79 -22.95
C LEU A 430 -4.06 -47.44 -23.56
N ALA A 431 -3.11 -46.92 -22.77
CA ALA A 431 -1.74 -46.67 -23.20
C ALA A 431 -0.88 -47.94 -23.21
N GLU A 432 -1.20 -48.92 -22.36
CA GLU A 432 -0.52 -50.23 -22.31
C GLU A 432 -1.04 -51.21 -23.37
N GLU A 433 -2.27 -51.02 -23.87
CA GLU A 433 -2.94 -51.92 -24.82
C GLU A 433 -2.59 -51.65 -26.31
N ASP A 434 -1.74 -50.66 -26.63
CA ASP A 434 -1.25 -50.31 -27.98
C ASP A 434 -2.36 -50.01 -29.05
N GLU A 435 -3.64 -49.87 -28.66
CA GLU A 435 -4.78 -49.72 -29.59
C GLU A 435 -4.92 -48.32 -30.24
N GLN A 436 -4.24 -47.29 -29.71
CA GLN A 436 -4.33 -45.90 -30.19
C GLN A 436 -2.94 -45.27 -30.35
N ASP A 437 -2.86 -44.21 -31.16
CA ASP A 437 -1.63 -43.42 -31.36
C ASP A 437 -1.09 -42.89 -30.00
N PRO A 438 0.12 -43.30 -29.56
CA PRO A 438 0.65 -42.95 -28.25
C PRO A 438 0.72 -41.43 -27.99
N ASP A 439 0.97 -40.63 -29.03
CA ASP A 439 1.00 -39.17 -28.92
C ASP A 439 -0.38 -38.59 -28.55
N VAL A 440 -1.46 -39.22 -29.03
CA VAL A 440 -2.85 -38.81 -28.75
C VAL A 440 -3.27 -39.20 -27.33
N ILE A 441 -2.83 -40.37 -26.84
CA ILE A 441 -3.10 -40.79 -25.46
C ILE A 441 -2.32 -39.88 -24.48
N ALA A 442 -1.05 -39.60 -24.77
CA ALA A 442 -0.24 -38.67 -23.99
C ALA A 442 -0.85 -37.25 -23.93
N GLU A 443 -1.44 -36.75 -25.03
CA GLU A 443 -2.16 -35.46 -25.02
C GLU A 443 -3.43 -35.51 -24.15
N LYS A 444 -4.18 -36.61 -24.17
CA LYS A 444 -5.37 -36.81 -23.30
C LYS A 444 -4.98 -36.87 -21.82
N ILE A 445 -3.94 -37.64 -21.47
CA ILE A 445 -3.41 -37.73 -20.10
C ILE A 445 -2.95 -36.35 -19.64
N SER A 446 -2.18 -35.61 -20.45
CA SER A 446 -1.71 -34.27 -20.09
C SER A 446 -2.87 -33.28 -19.83
N LYS A 447 -3.97 -33.35 -20.61
CA LYS A 447 -5.17 -32.54 -20.36
C LYS A 447 -5.86 -32.92 -19.05
N LEU A 448 -6.03 -34.21 -18.77
CA LEU A 448 -6.65 -34.69 -17.54
C LEU A 448 -5.81 -34.31 -16.31
N VAL A 449 -4.48 -34.44 -16.38
CA VAL A 449 -3.55 -33.99 -15.33
C VAL A 449 -3.66 -32.47 -15.09
N ASN A 450 -3.88 -31.67 -16.14
CA ASN A 450 -4.15 -30.23 -16.00
C ASN A 450 -5.53 -29.97 -15.34
N GLU A 451 -6.60 -30.68 -15.72
CA GLU A 451 -7.94 -30.60 -15.09
C GLU A 451 -7.85 -30.89 -13.58
N ILE A 452 -7.22 -32.02 -13.22
CA ILE A 452 -6.92 -32.46 -11.85
C ILE A 452 -6.14 -31.38 -11.09
N THR A 453 -5.09 -30.84 -11.71
CA THR A 453 -4.20 -29.84 -11.10
C THR A 453 -4.96 -28.57 -10.74
N VAL A 454 -5.82 -28.08 -11.64
CA VAL A 454 -6.64 -26.88 -11.40
C VAL A 454 -7.63 -27.13 -10.26
N ALA A 455 -8.36 -28.25 -10.29
CA ALA A 455 -9.29 -28.60 -9.22
C ALA A 455 -8.60 -28.73 -7.85
N TYR A 456 -7.39 -29.30 -7.79
CA TYR A 456 -6.61 -29.40 -6.55
C TYR A 456 -6.20 -28.02 -6.02
N ILE A 457 -5.73 -27.13 -6.90
CA ILE A 457 -5.39 -25.75 -6.52
C ILE A 457 -6.62 -24.99 -6.02
N GLU A 458 -7.77 -25.16 -6.67
CA GLU A 458 -9.04 -24.54 -6.26
C GLU A 458 -9.48 -25.04 -4.88
N ARG A 459 -9.48 -26.37 -4.64
CA ARG A 459 -9.80 -26.98 -3.33
C ARG A 459 -8.93 -26.42 -2.20
N GLU A 460 -7.60 -26.43 -2.36
CA GLU A 460 -6.68 -25.90 -1.35
C GLU A 460 -6.85 -24.38 -1.13
N THR A 461 -7.18 -23.64 -2.20
CA THR A 461 -7.48 -22.20 -2.10
C THR A 461 -8.77 -21.95 -1.33
N ASP A 462 -9.80 -22.77 -1.53
CA ASP A 462 -11.10 -22.63 -0.88
C ASP A 462 -11.04 -23.00 0.61
N LEU A 463 -10.31 -24.08 0.97
CA LEU A 463 -10.03 -24.43 2.37
C LEU A 463 -9.35 -23.28 3.12
N PHE A 464 -8.38 -22.61 2.49
CA PHE A 464 -7.73 -21.45 3.08
C PHE A 464 -8.62 -20.19 3.05
N ARG A 465 -9.51 -20.04 2.06
CA ARG A 465 -10.49 -18.94 2.02
C ARG A 465 -11.39 -18.97 3.26
N THR A 466 -11.85 -20.15 3.70
CA THR A 466 -12.65 -20.28 4.92
C THR A 466 -11.88 -19.77 6.15
N GLN A 467 -10.61 -20.15 6.32
CA GLN A 467 -9.76 -19.67 7.42
C GLN A 467 -9.53 -18.14 7.38
N LEU A 468 -9.41 -17.56 6.19
CA LEU A 468 -9.28 -16.10 6.01
C LEU A 468 -10.60 -15.35 6.27
N GLN A 469 -11.75 -15.94 5.94
CA GLN A 469 -13.07 -15.38 6.21
C GLN A 469 -13.36 -15.26 7.71
N GLU A 470 -12.88 -16.20 8.54
CA GLU A 470 -12.92 -16.07 10.02
C GLU A 470 -12.17 -14.82 10.51
N LYS A 471 -11.05 -14.47 9.86
CA LYS A 471 -10.29 -13.23 10.10
C LYS A 471 -10.89 -12.00 9.39
N GLY A 472 -12.01 -12.15 8.68
CA GLY A 472 -12.72 -11.10 7.95
C GLY A 472 -12.06 -10.65 6.64
N ILE A 473 -11.09 -11.41 6.12
CA ILE A 473 -10.39 -11.12 4.86
C ILE A 473 -11.16 -11.76 3.70
N THR A 474 -11.52 -10.95 2.70
CA THR A 474 -12.26 -11.40 1.51
C THR A 474 -11.36 -11.70 0.32
N GLU A 475 -10.23 -10.99 0.19
CA GLU A 475 -9.40 -11.01 -1.01
C GLU A 475 -8.29 -12.07 -0.92
N LEU A 476 -8.49 -13.21 -1.60
CA LEU A 476 -7.53 -14.30 -1.73
C LEU A 476 -7.33 -14.66 -3.22
N PHE A 477 -6.07 -14.72 -3.66
CA PHE A 477 -5.69 -15.14 -5.02
C PHE A 477 -4.64 -16.25 -4.97
N SER A 478 -4.82 -17.28 -5.79
CA SER A 478 -3.82 -18.33 -6.03
C SER A 478 -3.10 -18.07 -7.35
N VAL A 479 -1.77 -18.09 -7.35
CA VAL A 479 -0.96 -17.67 -8.51
C VAL A 479 0.30 -18.52 -8.72
N ALA A 480 0.66 -18.70 -10.00
CA ALA A 480 1.90 -19.34 -10.43
C ALA A 480 2.73 -18.37 -11.29
N ALA A 481 3.42 -17.43 -10.63
CA ALA A 481 4.18 -16.38 -11.32
C ALA A 481 5.27 -16.94 -12.26
N MET A 482 5.96 -18.01 -11.86
CA MET A 482 6.99 -18.65 -12.70
C MET A 482 6.36 -19.30 -13.94
N ALA A 483 5.32 -20.13 -13.77
CA ALA A 483 4.55 -20.72 -14.86
C ALA A 483 4.10 -19.66 -15.89
N TYR A 484 3.50 -18.56 -15.43
CA TYR A 484 3.10 -17.43 -16.29
C TYR A 484 4.25 -16.88 -17.13
N THR A 485 5.42 -16.62 -16.53
CA THR A 485 6.59 -16.10 -17.29
C THR A 485 7.10 -17.06 -18.37
N THR A 486 6.86 -18.37 -18.27
CA THR A 486 7.24 -19.31 -19.34
C THR A 486 6.44 -19.12 -20.63
N TRP A 487 5.16 -18.71 -20.54
CA TRP A 487 4.29 -18.45 -21.70
C TRP A 487 4.77 -17.29 -22.58
N LYS A 488 5.61 -16.41 -22.02
CA LYS A 488 6.29 -15.32 -22.73
C LYS A 488 7.52 -15.77 -23.52
N ASN A 489 8.16 -16.87 -23.13
CA ASN A 489 9.39 -17.33 -23.76
C ASN A 489 9.10 -18.04 -25.09
N ARG A 490 9.37 -17.35 -26.20
CA ARG A 490 9.27 -17.87 -27.58
C ARG A 490 10.12 -19.13 -27.85
N TYR A 491 11.11 -19.40 -27.00
CA TYR A 491 12.00 -20.56 -27.09
C TYR A 491 11.74 -21.63 -26.02
N ARG A 492 10.57 -21.61 -25.36
CA ARG A 492 10.24 -22.63 -24.34
C ARG A 492 10.26 -24.04 -24.96
N ARG A 493 10.91 -24.98 -24.25
CA ARG A 493 11.01 -26.39 -24.68
C ARG A 493 9.65 -27.07 -24.57
N ASN A 494 9.10 -27.08 -23.36
CA ASN A 494 7.77 -27.59 -23.06
C ASN A 494 6.82 -26.41 -22.75
N ASP A 495 5.53 -26.66 -22.84
CA ASP A 495 4.49 -25.71 -22.42
C ASP A 495 4.18 -25.96 -20.93
N SER A 496 3.70 -24.94 -20.22
CA SER A 496 3.41 -25.07 -18.78
C SER A 496 2.09 -25.80 -18.55
N ILE A 497 2.01 -26.57 -17.45
CA ILE A 497 0.81 -27.26 -16.95
C ILE A 497 -0.37 -26.27 -16.84
N LEU A 498 -0.14 -25.10 -16.25
CA LEU A 498 -1.15 -24.06 -16.07
C LEU A 498 -1.16 -23.09 -17.25
N SER A 499 -2.34 -22.81 -17.81
CA SER A 499 -2.54 -21.73 -18.78
C SER A 499 -2.27 -20.34 -18.15
N PRO A 500 -2.11 -19.28 -18.96
CA PRO A 500 -1.95 -17.92 -18.46
C PRO A 500 -3.08 -17.48 -17.52
N GLU A 501 -4.33 -17.83 -17.84
CA GLU A 501 -5.50 -17.56 -17.02
C GLU A 501 -5.52 -18.40 -15.74
N GLN A 502 -5.22 -19.71 -15.85
CA GLN A 502 -5.12 -20.64 -14.70
C GLN A 502 -3.94 -20.32 -13.76
N SER A 503 -2.93 -19.57 -14.24
CA SER A 503 -1.83 -19.09 -13.40
C SER A 503 -2.24 -17.96 -12.43
N GLY A 504 -3.48 -17.48 -12.50
CA GLY A 504 -4.06 -16.46 -11.60
C GLY A 504 -3.54 -15.03 -11.80
N ILE A 505 -2.45 -14.82 -12.55
CA ILE A 505 -1.85 -13.49 -12.78
C ILE A 505 -2.84 -12.50 -13.45
N PRO A 506 -3.60 -12.86 -14.50
CA PRO A 506 -4.59 -11.96 -15.10
C PRO A 506 -5.73 -11.59 -14.14
N ALA A 507 -6.18 -12.53 -13.31
CA ALA A 507 -7.22 -12.28 -12.31
C ALA A 507 -6.74 -11.29 -11.24
N LEU A 508 -5.52 -11.48 -10.73
CA LEU A 508 -4.90 -10.55 -9.79
C LEU A 508 -4.67 -9.17 -10.42
N ARG A 509 -4.23 -9.11 -11.69
CA ARG A 509 -4.04 -7.84 -12.42
C ARG A 509 -5.37 -7.07 -12.56
N ARG A 510 -6.48 -7.74 -12.90
CA ARG A 510 -7.82 -7.14 -12.93
C ARG A 510 -8.22 -6.56 -11.58
N PHE A 511 -7.99 -7.27 -10.47
CA PHE A 511 -8.25 -6.72 -9.14
C PHE A 511 -7.42 -5.46 -8.84
N LEU A 512 -6.13 -5.47 -9.19
CA LEU A 512 -5.24 -4.32 -8.96
C LEU A 512 -5.65 -3.04 -9.71
N PHE A 513 -6.26 -3.16 -10.89
CA PHE A 513 -6.86 -2.03 -11.61
C PHE A 513 -8.04 -1.40 -10.83
N LEU A 514 -8.85 -2.19 -10.13
CA LEU A 514 -10.01 -1.69 -9.38
C LEU A 514 -9.66 -0.84 -8.14
N LEU A 515 -8.43 -0.99 -7.61
CA LEU A 515 -8.00 -0.31 -6.38
C LEU A 515 -7.96 1.24 -6.51
N PRO A 516 -7.24 1.83 -7.49
CA PRO A 516 -7.27 3.28 -7.70
C PRO A 516 -8.54 3.78 -8.39
N ALA A 517 -9.18 2.96 -9.25
CA ALA A 517 -10.31 3.34 -10.11
C ALA A 517 -11.43 4.08 -9.35
N LYS A 518 -11.85 3.54 -8.19
CA LYS A 518 -12.92 4.12 -7.35
C LYS A 518 -12.59 5.52 -6.80
N THR A 519 -11.31 5.81 -6.59
CA THR A 519 -10.86 7.15 -6.16
C THR A 519 -10.83 8.09 -7.35
N ASN A 520 -10.26 7.64 -8.47
CA ASN A 520 -10.10 8.44 -9.69
C ASN A 520 -11.46 8.87 -10.27
N ILE A 521 -12.44 7.96 -10.36
CA ILE A 521 -13.78 8.31 -10.89
C ILE A 521 -14.52 9.28 -9.99
N ARG A 522 -14.39 9.16 -8.65
CA ARG A 522 -14.99 10.11 -7.73
C ARG A 522 -14.39 11.51 -7.93
N ASP A 523 -13.07 11.61 -7.99
CA ASP A 523 -12.38 12.89 -8.16
C ASP A 523 -12.74 13.54 -9.53
N TYR A 524 -12.85 12.75 -10.61
CA TYR A 524 -13.32 13.22 -11.92
C TYR A 524 -14.79 13.66 -11.90
N ARG A 525 -15.66 12.95 -11.16
CA ARG A 525 -17.06 13.32 -10.99
C ARG A 525 -17.20 14.61 -10.17
N GLU A 526 -16.45 14.75 -9.08
CA GLU A 526 -16.38 16.00 -8.30
C GLU A 526 -15.94 17.18 -9.20
N HIS A 527 -14.99 16.96 -10.11
CA HIS A 527 -14.62 17.98 -11.09
C HIS A 527 -15.77 18.36 -12.04
N ALA A 528 -16.45 17.38 -12.65
CA ALA A 528 -17.54 17.61 -13.61
C ALA A 528 -18.83 18.17 -12.98
N PHE A 529 -19.10 17.87 -11.71
CA PHE A 529 -20.34 18.27 -11.02
C PHE A 529 -20.16 19.40 -9.99
N GLU A 530 -18.93 19.75 -9.58
CA GLU A 530 -18.67 20.86 -8.63
C GLU A 530 -17.70 21.91 -9.22
N SER A 531 -16.57 21.50 -9.82
CA SER A 531 -15.56 22.46 -10.32
C SER A 531 -16.02 23.22 -11.56
N LEU A 532 -16.56 22.51 -12.56
CA LEU A 532 -17.02 23.14 -13.81
C LEU A 532 -18.28 24.01 -13.60
N PRO A 533 -19.29 23.61 -12.79
CA PRO A 533 -20.39 24.50 -12.42
C PRO A 533 -19.93 25.74 -11.63
N ALA A 534 -18.91 25.62 -10.76
CA ALA A 534 -18.38 26.79 -10.08
C ALA A 534 -17.67 27.78 -11.02
N LEU A 535 -17.00 27.29 -12.09
CA LEU A 535 -16.47 28.16 -13.15
C LEU A 535 -17.61 28.89 -13.87
N ARG A 536 -18.69 28.18 -14.20
CA ARG A 536 -19.91 28.75 -14.79
C ARG A 536 -20.52 29.84 -13.93
N ASN A 537 -20.58 29.64 -12.61
CA ASN A 537 -21.13 30.61 -11.67
C ASN A 537 -20.22 31.85 -11.55
N LYS A 538 -18.88 31.68 -11.51
CA LYS A 538 -17.93 32.79 -11.61
C LYS A 538 -18.12 33.62 -12.89
N ALA A 539 -18.33 32.96 -14.04
CA ALA A 539 -18.64 33.63 -15.29
C ALA A 539 -20.01 34.34 -15.27
N GLY A 540 -21.02 33.77 -14.61
CA GLY A 540 -22.31 34.42 -14.36
C GLY A 540 -22.17 35.75 -13.62
N CYS A 541 -21.39 35.80 -12.55
CA CYS A 541 -21.11 37.02 -11.78
C CYS A 541 -20.36 38.11 -12.58
N VAL A 542 -19.74 37.76 -13.70
CA VAL A 542 -19.12 38.73 -14.63
C VAL A 542 -20.13 39.22 -15.68
N ALA A 543 -21.04 38.35 -16.12
CA ALA A 543 -22.04 38.65 -17.16
C ALA A 543 -23.18 39.56 -16.67
N GLU A 544 -23.54 39.46 -15.39
CA GLU A 544 -24.65 40.16 -14.76
C GLU A 544 -24.14 41.04 -13.61
N LYS A 545 -24.45 42.34 -13.62
CA LYS A 545 -24.27 43.23 -12.47
C LYS A 545 -25.56 43.98 -12.17
N HIS A 546 -25.76 44.32 -10.91
CA HIS A 546 -26.98 44.92 -10.38
C HIS A 546 -26.69 46.20 -9.60
N VAL A 547 -27.71 47.04 -9.45
CA VAL A 547 -27.67 48.21 -8.57
C VAL A 547 -27.70 47.73 -7.12
N GLU A 548 -26.85 48.29 -6.27
CA GLU A 548 -26.85 48.00 -4.84
C GLU A 548 -28.04 48.66 -4.13
N ASP A 549 -28.65 47.95 -3.18
CA ASP A 549 -29.56 48.52 -2.19
C ASP A 549 -28.90 48.60 -0.81
N GLN A 550 -29.41 49.47 0.07
CA GLN A 550 -28.80 49.69 1.39
C GLN A 550 -28.70 48.39 2.20
N CYS A 551 -29.73 47.53 2.15
CA CYS A 551 -29.74 46.27 2.89
C CYS A 551 -28.68 45.27 2.39
N TYR A 552 -28.38 45.25 1.09
CA TYR A 552 -27.29 44.45 0.52
C TYR A 552 -25.92 45.04 0.88
N ALA A 553 -25.78 46.36 0.89
CA ALA A 553 -24.56 47.04 1.35
C ALA A 553 -24.24 46.72 2.82
N ASP A 554 -25.24 46.83 3.69
CA ASP A 554 -25.15 46.50 5.11
C ASP A 554 -24.76 45.01 5.29
N MET A 555 -25.41 44.09 4.55
CA MET A 555 -25.08 42.67 4.54
C MET A 555 -23.63 42.38 4.10
N ARG A 556 -23.11 43.06 3.07
CA ARG A 556 -21.70 42.91 2.65
C ARG A 556 -20.73 43.43 3.71
N LEU A 557 -21.06 44.54 4.36
CA LEU A 557 -20.24 45.11 5.43
C LEU A 557 -20.19 44.17 6.64
N ASP A 558 -21.35 43.64 7.05
CA ASP A 558 -21.48 42.64 8.11
C ASP A 558 -20.70 41.36 7.79
N CYS A 559 -20.73 40.88 6.53
CA CYS A 559 -19.91 39.74 6.09
C CYS A 559 -18.41 40.02 6.27
N LYS A 560 -17.92 41.16 5.79
CA LYS A 560 -16.50 41.55 5.90
C LYS A 560 -16.01 41.65 7.34
N GLN A 561 -16.87 42.06 8.27
CA GLN A 561 -16.54 42.14 9.70
C GLN A 561 -16.67 40.77 10.39
N SER A 562 -17.68 39.97 10.02
CA SER A 562 -18.00 38.70 10.68
C SER A 562 -17.07 37.55 10.30
N ILE A 563 -16.53 37.52 9.07
CA ILE A 563 -15.66 36.41 8.62
C ILE A 563 -14.33 36.36 9.42
N PRO A 564 -13.58 37.46 9.64
CA PRO A 564 -12.39 37.43 10.49
C PRO A 564 -12.70 37.07 11.95
N ALA A 565 -13.80 37.60 12.50
CA ALA A 565 -14.24 37.29 13.86
C ALA A 565 -14.57 35.79 14.03
N LEU A 566 -15.32 35.22 13.09
CA LEU A 566 -15.58 33.78 13.01
C LEU A 566 -14.27 32.97 12.94
N GLY A 567 -13.27 33.44 12.20
CA GLY A 567 -11.96 32.79 12.10
C GLY A 567 -11.27 32.65 13.45
N GLU A 568 -11.27 33.69 14.28
CA GLU A 568 -10.69 33.65 15.62
C GLU A 568 -11.57 32.87 16.61
N ASP A 569 -12.90 33.02 16.55
CA ASP A 569 -13.84 32.24 17.37
C ASP A 569 -13.70 30.73 17.11
N LEU A 570 -13.58 30.31 15.84
CA LEU A 570 -13.38 28.90 15.48
C LEU A 570 -12.03 28.38 15.98
N LYS A 571 -10.95 29.17 15.94
CA LYS A 571 -9.65 28.78 16.52
C LYS A 571 -9.75 28.63 18.04
N ALA A 572 -10.40 29.57 18.72
CA ALA A 572 -10.60 29.53 20.17
C ALA A 572 -11.46 28.32 20.58
N ILE A 573 -12.55 28.03 19.85
CA ILE A 573 -13.37 26.84 20.02
C ILE A 573 -12.54 25.58 19.75
N ALA A 574 -11.77 25.52 18.66
CA ALA A 574 -10.95 24.35 18.33
C ALA A 574 -9.93 24.05 19.44
N ALA A 575 -9.14 25.04 19.84
CA ALA A 575 -8.13 24.87 20.89
C ALA A 575 -8.73 24.40 22.22
N ASN A 576 -9.83 25.04 22.65
CA ASN A 576 -10.52 24.68 23.90
C ASN A 576 -11.18 23.29 23.81
N GLN A 577 -11.92 23.00 22.73
CA GLN A 577 -12.58 21.71 22.58
C GLN A 577 -11.59 20.55 22.40
N VAL A 578 -10.45 20.74 21.72
CA VAL A 578 -9.41 19.70 21.64
C VAL A 578 -8.76 19.47 23.02
N GLU A 579 -8.50 20.53 23.79
CA GLU A 579 -7.98 20.41 25.16
C GLU A 579 -8.95 19.68 26.09
N MET A 580 -10.25 20.01 26.05
CA MET A 580 -11.30 19.34 26.83
C MET A 580 -11.59 17.90 26.37
N PHE A 581 -11.54 17.64 25.05
CA PHE A 581 -11.94 16.34 24.51
C PHE A 581 -10.81 15.32 24.53
N VAL A 582 -9.54 15.71 24.37
CA VAL A 582 -8.42 14.76 24.47
C VAL A 582 -8.04 14.56 25.94
N ALA A 583 -8.86 13.76 26.63
CA ALA A 583 -8.62 13.33 28.00
C ALA A 583 -7.50 12.28 28.09
N ASN A 584 -6.98 12.06 29.29
CA ASN A 584 -5.94 11.04 29.54
C ASN A 584 -6.46 9.61 29.28
N PRO A 585 -5.57 8.67 28.88
CA PRO A 585 -5.94 7.30 28.53
C PRO A 585 -6.35 6.42 29.72
N TRP A 586 -5.97 6.78 30.95
CA TRP A 586 -6.26 6.05 32.18
C TRP A 586 -6.32 6.99 33.39
N SER A 587 -7.00 6.55 34.44
CA SER A 587 -7.04 7.21 35.75
C SER A 587 -5.74 7.00 36.54
N LEU A 588 -5.60 7.69 37.69
CA LEU A 588 -4.49 7.45 38.62
C LEU A 588 -4.48 6.03 39.22
N SER A 589 -5.64 5.39 39.38
CA SER A 589 -5.69 3.98 39.84
C SER A 589 -5.28 3.03 38.73
N GLU A 590 -5.84 3.21 37.53
CA GLU A 590 -5.50 2.42 36.35
C GLU A 590 -4.00 2.56 35.98
N ARG A 591 -3.39 3.75 36.16
CA ARG A 591 -1.94 3.96 36.00
C ARG A 591 -1.11 3.12 36.99
N LYS A 592 -1.54 3.03 38.25
CA LYS A 592 -0.90 2.19 39.28
C LYS A 592 -1.05 0.71 38.95
N ASP A 593 -2.24 0.28 38.51
CA ASP A 593 -2.50 -1.10 38.11
C ASP A 593 -1.67 -1.51 36.88
N ILE A 594 -1.58 -0.66 35.84
CA ILE A 594 -0.73 -0.90 34.67
C ILE A 594 0.75 -1.01 35.09
N SER A 595 1.23 -0.12 35.96
CA SER A 595 2.61 -0.17 36.48
C SER A 595 2.88 -1.45 37.26
N LYS A 596 1.92 -1.90 38.08
CA LYS A 596 1.98 -3.16 38.82
C LYS A 596 1.99 -4.37 37.88
N ASP A 597 1.16 -4.37 36.84
CA ASP A 597 1.10 -5.45 35.85
C ASP A 597 2.38 -5.53 35.00
N ILE A 598 2.96 -4.38 34.61
CA ILE A 598 4.29 -4.33 33.96
C ILE A 598 5.36 -4.91 34.88
N ARG A 599 5.40 -4.51 36.15
CA ARG A 599 6.34 -5.03 37.15
C ARG A 599 6.15 -6.55 37.32
N LEU A 600 4.90 -7.03 37.42
CA LEU A 600 4.59 -8.46 37.48
C LEU A 600 5.02 -9.22 36.21
N LEU A 601 4.86 -8.63 35.02
CA LEU A 601 5.29 -9.23 33.75
C LEU A 601 6.82 -9.42 33.72
N ILE A 602 7.59 -8.38 34.05
CA ILE A 602 9.06 -8.46 34.13
C ILE A 602 9.51 -9.53 35.13
N TRP A 603 8.83 -9.62 36.27
CA TRP A 603 9.20 -10.57 37.32
C TRP A 603 8.76 -12.02 37.04
N ARG A 604 7.57 -12.25 36.46
CA ARG A 604 6.96 -13.57 36.26
C ARG A 604 7.16 -14.16 34.87
N GLU A 605 7.15 -13.35 33.82
CA GLU A 605 7.20 -13.86 32.45
C GLU A 605 8.63 -13.95 31.91
N TRP A 606 9.50 -13.01 32.29
CA TRP A 606 10.91 -12.99 31.89
C TRP A 606 11.79 -13.84 32.85
N ILE A 607 11.34 -15.05 33.20
CA ILE A 607 12.03 -15.98 34.12
C ILE A 607 12.89 -17.02 33.36
N HIS A 608 13.92 -17.53 34.04
CA HIS A 608 14.90 -18.54 33.62
C HIS A 608 14.34 -19.78 32.88
N SER A 609 13.13 -20.24 33.20
CA SER A 609 12.48 -21.38 32.52
C SER A 609 11.99 -21.05 31.09
N LYS A 610 11.80 -19.76 30.78
CA LYS A 610 11.39 -19.26 29.46
C LYS A 610 12.53 -18.55 28.72
N ILE A 611 13.39 -17.82 29.45
CA ILE A 611 14.51 -17.03 28.88
C ILE A 611 15.77 -17.31 29.70
N HIS A 612 16.79 -17.88 29.07
CA HIS A 612 18.10 -18.13 29.68
C HIS A 612 18.90 -16.83 29.82
N PHE A 613 19.83 -16.74 30.77
CA PHE A 613 20.57 -15.49 31.06
C PHE A 613 21.27 -14.90 29.82
N SER A 614 21.89 -15.75 28.99
CA SER A 614 22.56 -15.33 27.75
C SER A 614 21.57 -14.80 26.71
N GLY A 615 20.37 -15.37 26.64
CA GLY A 615 19.27 -14.87 25.82
C GLY A 615 18.74 -13.51 26.30
N PHE A 616 18.60 -13.33 27.61
CA PHE A 616 18.14 -12.06 28.19
C PHE A 616 19.17 -10.93 28.00
N ALA A 617 20.45 -11.21 28.22
CA ALA A 617 21.54 -10.26 27.96
C ALA A 617 21.61 -9.86 26.47
N LYS A 618 21.30 -10.79 25.54
CA LYS A 618 21.14 -10.47 24.12
C LYS A 618 19.92 -9.59 23.85
N MET A 619 18.75 -9.90 24.42
CA MET A 619 17.55 -9.06 24.25
C MET A 619 17.78 -7.62 24.72
N ILE A 620 18.49 -7.40 25.83
CA ILE A 620 18.85 -6.05 26.31
C ILE A 620 19.76 -5.33 25.29
N ARG A 621 20.77 -6.03 24.75
CA ARG A 621 21.68 -5.50 23.72
C ARG A 621 20.91 -5.08 22.47
N GLU A 622 20.04 -5.94 21.96
CA GLU A 622 19.18 -5.72 20.78
C GLU A 622 17.90 -4.90 21.12
N ARG A 623 17.99 -3.95 22.06
CA ARG A 623 16.93 -2.98 22.44
C ARG A 623 15.54 -3.61 22.68
N GLY A 624 15.50 -4.83 23.23
CA GLY A 624 14.29 -5.59 23.55
C GLY A 624 13.71 -6.42 22.39
N ILE A 625 14.29 -6.37 21.18
CA ILE A 625 13.79 -7.05 19.99
C ILE A 625 14.86 -8.06 19.51
N PRO A 626 14.85 -9.31 19.98
CA PRO A 626 15.81 -10.31 19.51
C PRO A 626 15.67 -10.60 18.01
N VAL A 627 16.75 -10.41 17.26
CA VAL A 627 16.73 -10.45 15.79
C VAL A 627 16.84 -11.87 15.25
N ASN A 628 17.82 -12.64 15.73
CA ASN A 628 18.14 -13.99 15.23
C ASN A 628 18.46 -14.99 16.36
N GLY A 629 18.44 -16.29 16.02
CA GLY A 629 18.61 -17.39 16.97
C GLY A 629 17.34 -17.75 17.75
N LYS A 630 17.49 -18.51 18.85
CA LYS A 630 16.39 -19.17 19.59
C LYS A 630 15.23 -18.26 20.01
N TYR A 631 15.50 -16.96 20.19
CA TYR A 631 14.51 -15.99 20.65
C TYR A 631 13.97 -15.06 19.54
N SER A 632 14.37 -15.26 18.28
CA SER A 632 13.85 -14.48 17.15
C SER A 632 12.32 -14.50 17.12
N GLY A 633 11.70 -13.32 16.96
CA GLY A 633 10.24 -13.15 17.02
C GLY A 633 9.64 -13.00 18.43
N ARG A 634 10.44 -13.00 19.51
CA ARG A 634 10.07 -12.34 20.77
C ARG A 634 10.23 -10.83 20.63
N ASN A 635 9.48 -10.05 21.40
CA ASN A 635 9.68 -8.61 21.52
C ASN A 635 9.28 -8.16 22.93
N LEU A 636 10.27 -7.83 23.77
CA LEU A 636 10.06 -7.37 25.14
C LEU A 636 9.29 -6.05 25.19
N ASN A 637 9.48 -5.17 24.20
CA ASN A 637 8.71 -3.93 24.11
C ASN A 637 7.24 -4.22 23.79
N ALA A 638 6.94 -5.20 22.94
CA ALA A 638 5.56 -5.62 22.64
C ALA A 638 4.88 -6.30 23.85
N ASP A 639 5.64 -7.04 24.66
CA ASP A 639 5.17 -7.55 25.95
C ASP A 639 4.76 -6.36 26.86
N LEU A 640 5.60 -5.32 26.97
CA LEU A 640 5.32 -4.10 27.75
C LEU A 640 4.11 -3.28 27.25
N VAL A 641 3.76 -3.32 25.96
CA VAL A 641 2.50 -2.73 25.46
C VAL A 641 1.28 -3.47 26.03
N THR A 642 1.39 -4.78 26.29
CA THR A 642 0.22 -5.66 26.50
C THR A 642 -0.70 -5.25 27.66
N PRO A 643 -0.20 -4.86 28.85
CA PRO A 643 -1.04 -4.27 29.90
C PRO A 643 -1.78 -2.98 29.46
N MET A 644 -1.16 -2.16 28.61
CA MET A 644 -1.73 -0.90 28.13
C MET A 644 -2.80 -1.08 27.03
N LYS A 645 -2.73 -2.16 26.22
CA LYS A 645 -3.60 -2.35 25.02
C LYS A 645 -5.08 -2.19 25.34
N LYS A 646 -5.55 -2.73 26.47
CA LYS A 646 -6.96 -2.67 26.89
C LYS A 646 -7.40 -1.23 27.18
N CYS A 647 -6.61 -0.48 27.96
CA CYS A 647 -6.90 0.92 28.29
C CYS A 647 -6.80 1.83 27.07
N ILE A 648 -5.79 1.65 26.20
CA ILE A 648 -5.68 2.41 24.94
C ILE A 648 -6.87 2.16 24.01
N LYS A 649 -7.38 0.91 23.93
CA LYS A 649 -8.62 0.60 23.20
C LYS A 649 -9.83 1.30 23.82
N GLN A 650 -10.02 1.18 25.13
CA GLN A 650 -11.13 1.86 25.83
C GLN A 650 -11.07 3.39 25.70
N TRP A 651 -9.88 3.99 25.71
CA TRP A 651 -9.69 5.40 25.44
C TRP A 651 -10.09 5.77 24.01
N HIS A 652 -9.61 5.04 23.01
CA HIS A 652 -10.02 5.24 21.61
C HIS A 652 -11.55 5.17 21.47
N ASP A 653 -12.19 4.18 22.09
CA ASP A 653 -13.63 3.98 21.99
C ASP A 653 -14.41 5.09 22.72
N LYS A 654 -13.88 5.65 23.83
CA LYS A 654 -14.38 6.88 24.49
C LYS A 654 -14.15 8.15 23.65
N MET A 655 -13.10 8.20 22.83
CA MET A 655 -12.75 9.33 21.96
C MET A 655 -13.52 9.34 20.63
N SER A 656 -13.86 8.17 20.09
CA SER A 656 -14.57 8.03 18.81
C SER A 656 -15.83 8.89 18.69
N PRO A 657 -16.78 8.94 19.66
CA PRO A 657 -17.94 9.83 19.56
C PRO A 657 -17.59 11.32 19.70
N ARG A 658 -16.43 11.67 20.29
CA ARG A 658 -15.98 13.06 20.46
C ARG A 658 -15.56 13.69 19.13
N VAL A 659 -15.15 12.91 18.14
CA VAL A 659 -14.89 13.39 16.76
C VAL A 659 -16.13 14.07 16.19
N GLN A 660 -17.28 13.38 16.25
CA GLN A 660 -18.56 13.91 15.77
C GLN A 660 -19.03 15.12 16.61
N GLN A 661 -18.71 15.15 17.91
CA GLN A 661 -19.01 16.31 18.76
C GLN A 661 -18.15 17.53 18.40
N LEU A 662 -16.85 17.34 18.13
CA LEU A 662 -15.93 18.42 17.73
C LEU A 662 -16.37 19.02 16.38
N ALA A 663 -16.68 18.17 15.40
CA ALA A 663 -17.26 18.60 14.14
C ALA A 663 -18.56 19.41 14.37
N ARG A 664 -19.51 18.91 15.15
CA ARG A 664 -20.76 19.65 15.45
C ARG A 664 -20.51 20.99 16.14
N ARG A 665 -19.53 21.09 17.05
CA ARG A 665 -19.18 22.33 17.76
C ARG A 665 -18.65 23.40 16.82
N LEU A 666 -17.72 23.04 15.92
CA LEU A 666 -17.16 23.97 14.93
C LEU A 666 -18.18 24.33 13.84
N ASN A 667 -19.07 23.43 13.44
CA ASN A 667 -20.08 23.72 12.42
C ASN A 667 -21.20 24.66 12.89
N ARG A 668 -21.45 24.80 14.20
CA ARG A 668 -22.57 25.61 14.69
C ARG A 668 -22.40 27.11 14.40
N PRO A 669 -21.28 27.77 14.76
CA PRO A 669 -21.04 29.18 14.39
C PRO A 669 -21.10 29.41 12.86
N ILE A 670 -20.53 28.48 12.08
CA ILE A 670 -20.54 28.53 10.61
C ILE A 670 -21.98 28.49 10.08
N PHE A 671 -22.81 27.58 10.59
CA PHE A 671 -24.21 27.47 10.19
C PHE A 671 -25.03 28.69 10.59
N ASP A 672 -24.81 29.23 11.79
CA ASP A 672 -25.54 30.39 12.28
C ASP A 672 -25.23 31.65 11.45
N ILE A 673 -23.96 31.86 11.04
CA ILE A 673 -23.59 32.92 10.08
C ILE A 673 -24.16 32.67 8.68
N LEU A 674 -24.04 31.45 8.13
CA LEU A 674 -24.61 31.10 6.82
C LEU A 674 -26.15 31.20 6.79
N ARG A 675 -26.83 31.09 7.94
CA ARG A 675 -28.27 31.36 8.08
C ARG A 675 -28.53 32.87 8.11
N SER A 676 -27.76 33.63 8.88
CA SER A 676 -27.88 35.09 8.98
C SER A 676 -27.72 35.77 7.61
N ILE A 677 -26.69 35.38 6.85
CA ILE A 677 -26.43 35.92 5.50
C ILE A 677 -27.61 35.66 4.55
N ALA A 678 -28.17 34.43 4.55
CA ALA A 678 -29.34 34.12 3.73
C ALA A 678 -30.56 34.97 4.11
N ALA A 679 -30.84 35.12 5.41
CA ALA A 679 -31.95 35.93 5.88
C ALA A 679 -31.80 37.41 5.46
N SER A 680 -30.59 37.97 5.51
CA SER A 680 -30.31 39.33 5.05
C SER A 680 -30.50 39.49 3.53
N ILE A 681 -30.09 38.51 2.72
CA ILE A 681 -30.32 38.51 1.26
C ILE A 681 -31.82 38.41 0.92
N GLU A 682 -32.54 37.51 1.60
CA GLU A 682 -33.99 37.35 1.41
C GLU A 682 -34.75 38.63 1.81
N ALA A 683 -34.37 39.27 2.91
CA ALA A 683 -35.00 40.47 3.45
C ALA A 683 -34.63 41.80 2.73
N SER A 684 -33.55 41.84 1.95
CA SER A 684 -33.15 43.02 1.17
C SER A 684 -34.26 43.50 0.22
N SER A 685 -34.24 44.77 -0.19
CA SER A 685 -35.14 45.31 -1.22
C SER A 685 -34.58 45.24 -2.65
N ALA A 686 -33.41 44.61 -2.82
CA ALA A 686 -32.71 44.47 -4.09
C ALA A 686 -33.51 43.74 -5.20
N ASP A 687 -33.06 43.98 -6.44
CA ASP A 687 -33.46 43.28 -7.66
C ASP A 687 -33.57 41.76 -7.41
N PRO A 688 -34.73 41.12 -7.74
CA PRO A 688 -34.89 39.68 -7.66
C PRO A 688 -33.75 38.88 -8.32
N ALA A 689 -33.17 39.38 -9.41
CA ALA A 689 -32.03 38.71 -10.06
C ALA A 689 -30.75 38.76 -9.20
N LEU A 690 -30.46 39.89 -8.53
CA LEU A 690 -29.33 39.99 -7.59
C LEU A 690 -29.51 39.01 -6.43
N LYS A 691 -30.73 38.89 -5.88
CA LYS A 691 -31.03 37.94 -4.81
C LYS A 691 -30.78 36.50 -5.23
N VAL A 692 -31.26 36.10 -6.41
CA VAL A 692 -31.05 34.75 -6.95
C VAL A 692 -29.55 34.46 -7.08
N ARG A 693 -28.75 35.35 -7.68
CA ARG A 693 -27.29 35.17 -7.82
C ARG A 693 -26.56 35.12 -6.48
N ALA A 694 -26.96 35.95 -5.52
CA ALA A 694 -26.37 35.95 -4.19
C ALA A 694 -26.70 34.66 -3.39
N LEU A 695 -27.92 34.13 -3.55
CA LEU A 695 -28.31 32.85 -2.97
C LEU A 695 -27.62 31.65 -3.65
N GLU A 696 -27.48 31.65 -4.98
CA GLU A 696 -26.70 30.64 -5.73
C GLU A 696 -25.25 30.58 -5.20
N ALA A 697 -24.59 31.73 -5.06
CA ALA A 697 -23.22 31.80 -4.52
C ALA A 697 -23.13 31.34 -3.06
N LEU A 698 -24.16 31.63 -2.24
CA LEU A 698 -24.23 31.15 -0.85
C LEU A 698 -24.46 29.64 -0.76
N GLU A 699 -25.24 29.07 -1.69
CA GLU A 699 -25.42 27.63 -1.80
C GLU A 699 -24.15 26.90 -2.24
N ASP A 700 -23.38 27.45 -3.17
CA ASP A 700 -22.06 26.93 -3.54
C ASP A 700 -21.13 26.89 -2.32
N ALA A 701 -21.05 27.99 -1.56
CA ALA A 701 -20.27 28.04 -0.33
C ALA A 701 -20.76 27.00 0.69
N ARG A 702 -22.08 26.84 0.88
CA ARG A 702 -22.68 25.81 1.75
C ARG A 702 -22.30 24.39 1.31
N ARG A 703 -22.38 24.07 0.01
CA ARG A 703 -21.99 22.76 -0.56
C ARG A 703 -20.52 22.46 -0.29
N ARG A 704 -19.62 23.40 -0.59
CA ARG A 704 -18.18 23.23 -0.37
C ARG A 704 -17.81 23.09 1.11
N ILE A 705 -18.39 23.90 1.99
CA ILE A 705 -18.22 23.79 3.45
C ILE A 705 -18.72 22.44 3.97
N ALA A 706 -19.83 21.92 3.44
CA ALA A 706 -20.32 20.59 3.80
C ALA A 706 -19.37 19.46 3.36
N THR A 707 -18.75 19.58 2.19
CA THR A 707 -17.70 18.65 1.71
C THR A 707 -16.45 18.74 2.59
N ALA A 708 -15.94 19.95 2.86
CA ALA A 708 -14.82 20.19 3.75
C ALA A 708 -15.04 19.58 5.15
N ARG A 709 -16.25 19.71 5.71
CA ARG A 709 -16.66 19.08 6.97
C ARG A 709 -16.58 17.55 6.92
N ASN A 710 -17.04 16.94 5.83
CA ASN A 710 -17.02 15.48 5.68
C ASN A 710 -15.56 14.99 5.64
N THR A 711 -14.68 15.66 4.89
CA THR A 711 -13.23 15.40 4.86
C THR A 711 -12.57 15.59 6.23
N PHE A 712 -12.87 16.71 6.92
CA PHE A 712 -12.40 16.98 8.28
C PHE A 712 -12.77 15.87 9.26
N THR A 713 -14.01 15.38 9.19
CA THR A 713 -14.49 14.28 10.05
C THR A 713 -13.71 12.99 9.79
N LEU A 714 -13.48 12.64 8.52
CA LEU A 714 -12.69 11.47 8.14
C LEU A 714 -11.22 11.57 8.58
N GLU A 715 -10.60 12.74 8.45
CA GLU A 715 -9.22 12.97 8.90
C GLU A 715 -9.08 12.97 10.44
N LEU A 716 -10.07 13.46 11.19
CA LEU A 716 -10.11 13.31 12.65
C LEU A 716 -10.19 11.84 13.10
N GLU A 717 -11.06 11.04 12.47
CA GLU A 717 -11.19 9.60 12.74
C GLU A 717 -9.93 8.82 12.36
N LYS A 718 -9.32 9.17 11.22
CA LYS A 718 -8.05 8.61 10.75
C LYS A 718 -6.91 8.96 11.71
N SER A 719 -6.78 10.21 12.13
CA SER A 719 -5.80 10.68 13.12
C SER A 719 -5.90 9.92 14.45
N LEU A 720 -7.13 9.74 14.97
CA LEU A 720 -7.39 8.96 16.19
C LEU A 720 -7.01 7.47 16.03
N ARG A 721 -7.37 6.87 14.90
CA ARG A 721 -7.04 5.46 14.57
C ARG A 721 -5.54 5.24 14.43
N GLU A 722 -4.85 6.11 13.70
CA GLU A 722 -3.40 6.09 13.52
C GLU A 722 -2.66 6.25 14.85
N ASN A 723 -3.14 7.12 15.73
CA ASN A 723 -2.56 7.28 17.07
C ASN A 723 -2.74 6.02 17.93
N ARG A 724 -3.93 5.40 17.92
CA ARG A 724 -4.17 4.10 18.57
C ARG A 724 -3.21 3.02 18.05
N ILE A 725 -3.05 2.91 16.73
CA ILE A 725 -2.16 1.91 16.11
C ILE A 725 -0.70 2.19 16.51
N HIS A 726 -0.27 3.46 16.48
CA HIS A 726 1.09 3.87 16.83
C HIS A 726 1.52 3.44 18.24
N PHE A 727 0.63 3.53 19.23
CA PHE A 727 0.91 3.14 20.62
C PHE A 727 0.50 1.70 20.99
N THR A 728 -0.07 0.93 20.05
CA THR A 728 -0.39 -0.50 20.26
C THR A 728 0.47 -1.48 19.46
N THR A 729 1.34 -0.96 18.57
CA THR A 729 2.08 -1.74 17.57
C THR A 729 3.58 -1.57 17.71
N GLU A 730 4.21 -2.50 18.41
CA GLU A 730 5.65 -2.50 18.66
C GLU A 730 6.33 -3.56 17.78
N ILE A 731 6.96 -3.11 16.70
CA ILE A 731 7.51 -3.99 15.64
C ILE A 731 8.90 -3.58 15.15
N ASP A 732 9.41 -2.44 15.60
CA ASP A 732 10.75 -1.98 15.25
C ASP A 732 11.30 -1.04 16.33
N ILE A 733 12.61 -0.78 16.29
CA ILE A 733 13.31 0.05 17.27
C ILE A 733 12.92 1.55 17.22
N LYS A 734 12.18 2.00 16.20
CA LYS A 734 11.69 3.39 16.07
C LYS A 734 10.24 3.55 16.57
N CYS A 735 9.59 2.50 17.06
CA CYS A 735 8.29 2.56 17.75
C CYS A 735 8.35 3.20 19.17
N PRO A 736 7.21 3.60 19.78
CA PRO A 736 7.21 4.47 20.96
C PRO A 736 7.80 3.88 22.23
N ILE A 737 7.54 2.60 22.53
CA ILE A 737 8.09 1.94 23.72
C ILE A 737 9.56 1.62 23.50
N ALA A 738 9.95 1.07 22.34
CA ALA A 738 11.35 0.77 22.02
C ALA A 738 12.25 2.01 22.13
N LYS A 739 11.78 3.17 21.66
CA LYS A 739 12.46 4.47 21.85
C LYS A 739 12.57 4.89 23.32
N GLN A 740 11.54 4.64 24.13
CA GLN A 740 11.55 4.98 25.55
C GLN A 740 12.41 4.01 26.38
N MET A 741 12.49 2.75 25.96
CA MET A 741 13.22 1.69 26.64
C MET A 741 14.71 1.66 26.28
N LYS A 742 15.14 2.25 25.16
CA LYS A 742 16.56 2.38 24.77
C LYS A 742 17.49 2.78 25.94
N PRO A 743 17.29 3.92 26.65
CA PRO A 743 18.15 4.29 27.77
C PRO A 743 18.04 3.34 28.97
N VAL A 744 16.88 2.71 29.19
CA VAL A 744 16.68 1.72 30.26
C VAL A 744 17.50 0.45 29.99
N TYR A 745 17.52 0.00 28.73
CA TYR A 745 18.33 -1.13 28.30
C TYR A 745 19.83 -0.81 28.32
N GLU A 746 20.23 0.42 27.94
CA GLU A 746 21.62 0.88 28.03
C GLU A 746 22.13 0.89 29.48
N LEU A 747 21.31 1.36 30.44
CA LEU A 747 21.62 1.26 31.88
C LEU A 747 21.75 -0.20 32.35
N ALA A 748 20.81 -1.08 31.96
CA ALA A 748 20.85 -2.49 32.35
C ALA A 748 22.04 -3.26 31.71
N LYS A 749 22.47 -2.87 30.50
CA LYS A 749 23.62 -3.45 29.79
C LYS A 749 24.93 -3.29 30.56
N GLY A 750 25.08 -2.21 31.33
CA GLY A 750 26.26 -1.94 32.16
C GLY A 750 26.42 -2.83 33.41
N LEU A 751 25.44 -3.67 33.75
CA LEU A 751 25.49 -4.55 34.94
C LEU A 751 26.17 -5.89 34.62
N THR A 752 27.19 -6.27 35.39
CA THR A 752 28.00 -7.49 35.19
C THR A 752 28.18 -8.30 36.50
N GLY A 753 28.60 -9.58 36.38
CA GLY A 753 28.91 -10.48 37.50
C GLY A 753 27.75 -11.38 37.97
N ARG A 754 27.95 -12.18 39.03
CA ARG A 754 26.96 -13.19 39.52
C ARG A 754 25.55 -12.62 39.71
N GLY A 755 24.52 -13.39 39.34
CA GLY A 755 23.12 -12.95 39.41
C GLY A 755 22.77 -11.79 38.46
N VAL A 756 23.47 -11.67 37.32
CA VAL A 756 23.33 -10.51 36.41
C VAL A 756 21.90 -10.30 35.93
N MET A 757 21.22 -11.36 35.50
CA MET A 757 19.87 -11.31 34.95
C MET A 757 18.87 -10.76 35.98
N GLU A 758 19.03 -11.11 37.26
CA GLU A 758 18.17 -10.63 38.34
C GLU A 758 18.36 -9.14 38.58
N ARG A 759 19.62 -8.68 38.60
CA ARG A 759 19.97 -7.25 38.75
C ARG A 759 19.53 -6.42 37.54
N GLN A 760 19.64 -6.97 36.33
CA GLN A 760 19.14 -6.36 35.10
C GLN A 760 17.62 -6.23 35.10
N ARG A 761 16.87 -7.29 35.44
CA ARG A 761 15.40 -7.24 35.57
C ARG A 761 14.97 -6.24 36.64
N LYS A 762 15.65 -6.22 37.80
CA LYS A 762 15.39 -5.22 38.84
C LYS A 762 15.63 -3.79 38.33
N SER A 763 16.77 -3.53 37.70
CA SER A 763 17.10 -2.21 37.13
C SER A 763 16.06 -1.75 36.12
N ILE A 764 15.59 -2.65 35.24
CA ILE A 764 14.54 -2.34 34.26
C ILE A 764 13.23 -2.03 34.99
N ALA A 765 12.76 -2.90 35.89
CA ALA A 765 11.50 -2.71 36.61
C ALA A 765 11.49 -1.43 37.46
N ASP A 766 12.55 -1.16 38.21
CA ASP A 766 12.67 0.02 39.07
C ASP A 766 12.78 1.32 38.24
N SER A 767 13.40 1.28 37.05
CA SER A 767 13.47 2.44 36.15
C SER A 767 12.14 2.72 35.43
N THR A 768 11.41 1.69 35.00
CA THR A 768 10.17 1.83 34.20
C THR A 768 8.92 2.00 35.03
N THR A 769 8.91 1.39 36.23
CA THR A 769 7.78 1.38 37.18
C THR A 769 8.28 1.85 38.55
N PRO A 770 8.69 3.12 38.68
CA PRO A 770 9.14 3.65 39.97
C PRO A 770 8.01 3.54 40.99
N ASP A 771 8.36 3.15 42.21
CA ASP A 771 7.40 2.99 43.29
C ASP A 771 7.29 4.31 44.05
N GLY A 772 6.12 4.94 43.98
CA GLY A 772 5.89 6.27 44.59
C GLY A 772 6.03 6.26 46.12
N ASP A 773 5.93 5.08 46.75
CA ASP A 773 6.03 4.92 48.19
C ASP A 773 7.47 4.53 48.64
N ASN A 774 8.43 4.39 47.70
CA ASN A 774 9.81 3.99 47.99
C ASN A 774 10.85 5.06 47.54
N PRO A 775 11.41 5.87 48.45
CA PRO A 775 12.34 6.95 48.10
C PRO A 775 13.69 6.48 47.53
N ASN A 776 13.97 5.17 47.49
CA ASN A 776 15.18 4.61 46.92
C ASN A 776 15.05 4.21 45.42
N THR A 777 13.86 4.28 44.82
CA THR A 777 13.73 4.08 43.36
C THR A 777 13.91 5.40 42.61
N ASN A 778 15.07 5.59 41.97
CA ASN A 778 15.33 6.75 41.12
C ASN A 778 14.26 6.86 40.00
N HIS A 779 13.58 8.01 39.90
CA HIS A 779 12.51 8.30 38.95
C HIS A 779 13.00 8.52 37.49
N THR A 780 13.91 7.68 36.99
CA THR A 780 14.65 8.01 35.77
C THR A 780 13.79 7.96 34.50
N TYR A 781 12.90 6.97 34.34
CA TYR A 781 12.12 6.76 33.10
C TYR A 781 10.71 6.16 33.33
N PRO A 782 9.76 6.87 33.98
CA PRO A 782 8.40 6.36 34.22
C PRO A 782 7.65 6.06 32.91
N LEU A 783 7.62 4.78 32.52
CA LEU A 783 7.23 4.36 31.17
C LEU A 783 5.76 4.70 30.87
N VAL A 784 4.87 4.39 31.82
CA VAL A 784 3.43 4.61 31.67
C VAL A 784 3.14 6.10 31.48
N GLU A 785 3.71 6.96 32.31
CA GLU A 785 3.46 8.41 32.30
C GLU A 785 3.97 9.09 31.02
N VAL A 786 5.15 8.69 30.56
CA VAL A 786 5.75 9.21 29.32
C VAL A 786 4.97 8.74 28.08
N ILE A 787 4.41 7.53 28.10
CA ILE A 787 3.55 7.04 27.02
C ILE A 787 2.18 7.72 27.02
N GLU A 788 1.57 7.94 28.19
CA GLU A 788 0.34 8.74 28.35
C GLU A 788 0.51 10.15 27.77
N ASP A 789 1.56 10.86 28.18
CA ASP A 789 1.85 12.22 27.73
C ASP A 789 2.11 12.27 26.22
N LYS A 790 2.93 11.36 25.68
CA LYS A 790 3.19 11.28 24.23
C LYS A 790 1.93 10.95 23.43
N LEU A 791 1.05 10.10 23.94
CA LEU A 791 -0.22 9.72 23.30
C LEU A 791 -1.19 10.90 23.24
N VAL A 792 -1.37 11.61 24.36
CA VAL A 792 -2.23 12.80 24.46
C VAL A 792 -1.67 13.94 23.61
N ARG A 793 -0.38 14.28 23.72
CA ARG A 793 0.25 15.34 22.90
C ARG A 793 0.16 15.05 21.41
N ARG A 794 0.38 13.80 20.98
CA ARG A 794 0.24 13.40 19.58
C ARG A 794 -1.20 13.55 19.09
N GLN A 795 -2.20 13.19 19.91
CA GLN A 795 -3.61 13.36 19.55
C GLN A 795 -4.00 14.84 19.43
N LYS A 796 -3.64 15.67 20.42
CA LYS A 796 -3.91 17.11 20.41
C LYS A 796 -3.30 17.79 19.20
N LYS A 797 -2.02 17.50 18.90
CA LYS A 797 -1.36 18.01 17.69
C LYS A 797 -2.09 17.58 16.40
N GLY A 798 -2.44 16.30 16.29
CA GLY A 798 -3.14 15.76 15.12
C GLY A 798 -4.50 16.43 14.90
N TRP A 799 -5.32 16.54 15.94
CA TRP A 799 -6.63 17.19 15.85
C TRP A 799 -6.54 18.70 15.63
N ASN A 800 -5.59 19.41 16.26
CA ASN A 800 -5.37 20.83 15.98
C ASN A 800 -5.02 21.06 14.50
N THR A 801 -4.09 20.30 13.92
CA THR A 801 -3.76 20.43 12.48
C THR A 801 -4.96 20.14 11.57
N CYS A 802 -5.83 19.18 11.92
CA CYS A 802 -7.08 18.97 11.20
C CYS A 802 -8.03 20.17 11.33
N CYS A 803 -8.16 20.75 12.53
CA CYS A 803 -8.98 21.94 12.78
C CYS A 803 -8.46 23.16 12.01
N ASP A 804 -7.15 23.44 12.08
CA ASP A 804 -6.51 24.56 11.40
C ASP A 804 -6.75 24.50 9.89
N THR A 805 -6.63 23.30 9.31
CA THR A 805 -6.88 23.05 7.87
C THR A 805 -8.36 23.28 7.52
N PHE A 806 -9.28 22.74 8.31
CA PHE A 806 -10.72 22.93 8.11
C PHE A 806 -11.15 24.40 8.27
N ILE A 807 -10.61 25.12 9.25
CA ILE A 807 -10.90 26.54 9.48
C ILE A 807 -10.36 27.38 8.33
N ALA A 808 -9.12 27.12 7.87
CA ALA A 808 -8.56 27.82 6.70
C ALA A 808 -9.41 27.61 5.43
N GLU A 809 -9.84 26.38 5.17
CA GLU A 809 -10.74 26.04 4.06
C GLU A 809 -12.09 26.78 4.18
N VAL A 810 -12.76 26.74 5.34
CA VAL A 810 -14.04 27.43 5.57
C VAL A 810 -13.92 28.93 5.38
N ILE A 811 -12.89 29.55 5.94
CA ILE A 811 -12.65 31.00 5.82
C ILE A 811 -12.32 31.37 4.37
N ALA A 812 -11.60 30.53 3.63
CA ALA A 812 -11.39 30.73 2.19
C ALA A 812 -12.73 30.70 1.42
N GLN A 813 -13.60 29.70 1.64
CA GLN A 813 -14.91 29.63 0.97
C GLN A 813 -15.84 30.80 1.32
N LEU A 814 -15.77 31.32 2.56
CA LEU A 814 -16.55 32.50 2.96
C LEU A 814 -15.99 33.81 2.37
N ASN A 815 -14.67 33.93 2.24
CA ASN A 815 -14.04 35.06 1.53
C ASN A 815 -14.35 35.03 0.03
N ASP A 816 -14.30 33.85 -0.61
CA ASP A 816 -14.74 33.65 -2.00
C ASP A 816 -16.20 34.10 -2.19
N PHE A 817 -17.08 33.80 -1.24
CA PHE A 817 -18.47 34.26 -1.24
C PHE A 817 -18.59 35.80 -1.06
N SER A 818 -17.86 36.40 -0.10
CA SER A 818 -17.83 37.86 0.06
C SER A 818 -17.39 38.54 -1.23
N LEU A 819 -16.31 38.05 -1.83
CA LEU A 819 -15.79 38.56 -3.10
C LEU A 819 -16.78 38.40 -4.26
N ALA A 820 -17.54 37.30 -4.29
CA ALA A 820 -18.60 37.07 -5.28
C ALA A 820 -19.78 38.07 -5.12
N THR A 821 -20.22 38.37 -3.90
CA THR A 821 -21.31 39.35 -3.67
C THR A 821 -20.89 40.78 -4.02
N GLU A 822 -19.63 41.16 -3.77
CA GLU A 822 -19.08 42.42 -4.26
C GLU A 822 -19.06 42.50 -5.79
N ARG A 823 -18.74 41.38 -6.45
CA ARG A 823 -18.63 41.32 -7.92
C ARG A 823 -19.96 41.41 -8.64
N LEU A 824 -21.07 41.05 -8.02
CA LEU A 824 -22.42 41.17 -8.59
C LEU A 824 -22.90 42.62 -8.72
N LEU A 825 -22.14 43.60 -8.25
CA LEU A 825 -22.53 45.02 -8.26
C LEU A 825 -21.94 45.80 -9.42
N ILE A 826 -22.60 46.91 -9.73
CA ILE A 826 -22.13 47.92 -10.70
C ILE A 826 -20.92 48.67 -10.13
N ASP A 827 -19.86 48.73 -10.91
CA ASP A 827 -18.63 49.52 -10.65
C ASP A 827 -18.53 50.68 -11.64
N ASP A 828 -17.62 51.66 -11.42
CA ASP A 828 -17.44 52.81 -12.33
C ASP A 828 -17.06 52.38 -13.76
N ALA A 829 -16.47 51.20 -13.91
CA ALA A 829 -16.08 50.65 -15.20
C ALA A 829 -17.28 50.04 -15.96
N TYR A 830 -18.33 49.58 -15.26
CA TYR A 830 -19.51 48.89 -15.79
C TYR A 830 -20.22 49.59 -16.96
N MET A 831 -20.19 50.93 -16.95
CA MET A 831 -20.92 51.78 -17.89
C MET A 831 -20.22 51.99 -19.24
N THR A 832 -18.97 51.53 -19.42
CA THR A 832 -18.28 51.65 -20.72
C THR A 832 -18.94 50.76 -21.79
N GLU A 833 -18.95 51.23 -23.03
CA GLU A 833 -19.49 50.46 -24.17
C GLU A 833 -18.71 49.17 -24.43
N GLU A 834 -17.42 49.12 -24.06
CA GLU A 834 -16.61 47.92 -24.16
C GLU A 834 -17.06 46.87 -23.13
N HIS A 835 -17.31 47.24 -21.87
CA HIS A 835 -17.81 46.31 -20.86
C HIS A 835 -19.25 45.83 -21.10
N LYS A 836 -20.08 46.56 -21.85
CA LYS A 836 -21.35 46.02 -22.36
C LYS A 836 -21.11 44.91 -23.38
N ARG A 837 -20.25 45.16 -24.38
CA ARG A 837 -19.91 44.18 -25.42
C ARG A 837 -19.31 42.89 -24.85
N VAL A 838 -18.42 42.99 -23.85
CA VAL A 838 -17.85 41.83 -23.14
C VAL A 838 -18.96 40.97 -22.52
N ARG A 839 -19.93 41.60 -21.85
CA ARG A 839 -21.01 40.89 -21.14
C ARG A 839 -22.02 40.23 -22.07
N ASP A 840 -22.42 40.91 -23.14
CA ASP A 840 -23.34 40.30 -24.12
C ASP A 840 -22.66 39.15 -24.87
N GLN A 841 -21.36 39.27 -25.16
CA GLN A 841 -20.55 38.17 -25.70
C GLN A 841 -20.47 37.00 -24.68
N LEU A 842 -20.21 37.28 -23.40
CA LEU A 842 -20.14 36.26 -22.34
C LEU A 842 -21.48 35.53 -22.11
N LYS A 843 -22.62 36.23 -22.17
CA LYS A 843 -23.95 35.61 -22.09
C LYS A 843 -24.18 34.59 -23.21
N GLY A 844 -23.72 34.89 -24.44
CA GLY A 844 -23.75 33.94 -25.55
C GLY A 844 -22.89 32.70 -25.26
N LEU A 845 -21.65 32.91 -24.82
CA LEU A 845 -20.71 31.82 -24.48
C LEU A 845 -21.21 30.94 -23.33
N LEU A 846 -21.89 31.52 -22.33
CA LEU A 846 -22.48 30.77 -21.22
C LEU A 846 -23.53 29.74 -21.67
N VAL A 847 -24.33 30.03 -22.71
CA VAL A 847 -25.29 29.06 -23.27
C VAL A 847 -24.56 27.88 -23.94
N GLU A 848 -23.43 28.13 -24.58
CA GLU A 848 -22.59 27.08 -25.17
C GLU A 848 -21.86 26.26 -24.10
N PHE A 849 -21.42 26.91 -23.02
CA PHE A 849 -20.83 26.28 -21.85
C PHE A 849 -21.84 25.38 -21.15
N ASP A 850 -23.05 25.86 -20.84
CA ASP A 850 -24.12 25.10 -20.19
C ASP A 850 -24.52 23.85 -21.00
N ARG A 851 -24.50 23.95 -22.34
CA ARG A 851 -24.70 22.82 -23.26
C ARG A 851 -23.55 21.81 -23.21
N SER A 852 -22.31 22.28 -23.23
CA SER A 852 -21.11 21.43 -23.21
C SER A 852 -20.92 20.73 -21.87
N LEU A 853 -21.21 21.44 -20.77
CA LEU A 853 -21.21 20.92 -19.40
C LEU A 853 -22.18 19.76 -19.23
N LYS A 854 -23.40 19.86 -19.78
CA LYS A 854 -24.39 18.78 -19.77
C LYS A 854 -23.92 17.53 -20.50
N GLU A 855 -23.27 17.69 -21.66
CA GLU A 855 -22.70 16.54 -22.39
C GLU A 855 -21.57 15.87 -21.59
N VAL A 856 -20.68 16.64 -20.95
CA VAL A 856 -19.64 16.09 -20.06
C VAL A 856 -20.28 15.35 -18.87
N GLN A 857 -21.29 15.93 -18.21
CA GLN A 857 -21.97 15.32 -17.07
C GLN A 857 -22.72 14.04 -17.43
N ARG A 858 -23.37 14.00 -18.61
CA ARG A 858 -24.09 12.85 -19.15
C ARG A 858 -23.20 11.60 -19.29
N ARG A 859 -21.92 11.77 -19.63
CA ARG A 859 -20.94 10.66 -19.71
C ARG A 859 -20.73 9.95 -18.37
N PHE A 860 -21.01 10.60 -17.23
CA PHE A 860 -20.93 10.01 -15.90
C PHE A 860 -22.27 9.46 -15.36
N THR A 861 -23.40 9.75 -16.02
CA THR A 861 -24.72 9.21 -15.65
C THR A 861 -25.17 8.04 -16.52
N GLY A 862 -24.58 7.87 -17.71
CA GLY A 862 -24.85 6.75 -18.61
C GLY A 862 -26.08 6.91 -19.51
N GLU A 863 -26.70 8.10 -19.53
CA GLU A 863 -27.82 8.40 -20.42
C GLU A 863 -27.33 8.66 -21.86
N THR A 864 -27.36 7.64 -22.72
CA THR A 864 -27.13 7.84 -24.16
C THR A 864 -28.35 8.47 -24.83
N GLU A 865 -28.15 9.55 -25.59
CA GLU A 865 -29.21 10.10 -26.45
C GLU A 865 -29.53 9.11 -27.58
N GLU A 866 -30.78 8.63 -27.64
CA GLU A 866 -31.33 8.15 -28.91
C GLU A 866 -31.32 9.34 -29.90
N PRO A 867 -30.79 9.16 -31.12
CA PRO A 867 -30.66 10.27 -32.06
C PRO A 867 -32.04 10.79 -32.46
N PRO A 868 -32.25 12.11 -32.58
CA PRO A 868 -33.56 12.68 -32.84
C PRO A 868 -34.10 12.18 -34.19
N GLU A 869 -35.24 11.49 -34.15
CA GLU A 869 -35.91 11.00 -35.34
C GLU A 869 -36.13 12.14 -36.34
N LYS A 870 -35.65 11.93 -37.57
CA LYS A 870 -35.86 12.88 -38.66
C LYS A 870 -37.36 12.98 -38.94
N LYS A 871 -37.96 14.13 -38.56
CA LYS A 871 -39.34 14.51 -38.92
C LYS A 871 -39.54 14.41 -40.43
N THR A 872 -40.05 13.26 -40.87
CA THR A 872 -40.40 13.01 -42.26
C THR A 872 -41.77 13.65 -42.53
N LYS A 873 -41.94 14.23 -43.73
CA LYS A 873 -43.05 15.13 -44.05
C LYS A 873 -44.42 14.46 -43.91
N CYS A 874 -45.36 15.23 -43.38
CA CYS A 874 -46.77 14.87 -43.34
C CYS A 874 -47.37 14.73 -44.75
N GLN A 875 -48.04 13.60 -45.02
CA GLN A 875 -49.09 13.48 -46.03
C GLN A 875 -50.32 12.83 -45.36
N LYS A 876 -51.49 13.41 -45.61
CA LYS A 876 -52.84 12.92 -45.25
C LYS A 876 -53.52 12.39 -46.53
N PRO A 877 -54.74 11.84 -46.47
CA PRO A 877 -55.26 10.75 -45.62
C PRO A 877 -56.01 9.68 -46.46
N VAL A 878 -56.41 8.55 -45.87
CA VAL A 878 -57.56 7.74 -46.35
C VAL A 878 -58.33 7.18 -45.14
N GLU A 879 -59.65 7.13 -45.25
CA GLU A 879 -60.61 6.70 -44.24
C GLU A 879 -60.84 5.17 -44.27
N GLU A 880 -61.21 4.53 -43.15
CA GLU A 880 -62.60 4.07 -42.91
C GLU A 880 -62.79 3.19 -41.65
N SER A 881 -63.87 3.48 -40.91
CA SER A 881 -64.69 2.58 -40.07
C SER A 881 -64.18 2.02 -38.73
N ALA A 882 -65.14 1.82 -37.82
CA ALA A 882 -65.07 1.28 -36.45
C ALA A 882 -66.51 0.86 -36.02
N PRO A 883 -66.80 0.39 -34.78
CA PRO A 883 -66.02 -0.38 -33.79
C PRO A 883 -66.66 -1.80 -33.58
N PRO A 884 -67.41 -2.22 -32.51
CA PRO A 884 -67.20 -2.17 -31.05
C PRO A 884 -67.45 -3.53 -30.27
N ILE A 885 -67.41 -3.44 -28.92
CA ILE A 885 -68.03 -4.28 -27.85
C ILE A 885 -67.28 -5.52 -27.30
N ALA A 886 -67.20 -5.60 -25.96
CA ALA A 886 -66.70 -6.71 -25.11
C ALA A 886 -67.85 -7.63 -24.58
N PRO A 887 -67.57 -8.66 -23.77
CA PRO A 887 -68.05 -8.59 -22.37
C PRO A 887 -67.15 -9.28 -21.31
N SER A 888 -67.69 -9.42 -20.09
CA SER A 888 -67.03 -9.56 -18.77
C SER A 888 -66.92 -10.98 -18.15
N GLU A 889 -66.00 -11.10 -17.18
CA GLU A 889 -66.02 -11.87 -15.90
C GLU A 889 -66.85 -13.16 -15.72
N VAL A 890 -66.21 -14.24 -15.22
CA VAL A 890 -66.73 -15.19 -14.18
C VAL A 890 -65.55 -15.79 -13.37
N ASP A 891 -65.71 -15.91 -12.04
CA ASP A 891 -64.91 -16.71 -11.08
C ASP A 891 -65.84 -17.77 -10.43
N PRO A 892 -65.37 -18.96 -9.97
CA PRO A 892 -65.32 -19.14 -8.51
C PRO A 892 -64.25 -20.11 -7.91
N GLN A 893 -64.04 -19.89 -6.61
CA GLN A 893 -63.29 -20.59 -5.54
C GLN A 893 -63.61 -22.14 -5.41
N THR A 894 -62.93 -23.00 -4.63
CA THR A 894 -62.66 -22.91 -3.16
C THR A 894 -61.75 -24.06 -2.58
N VAL A 895 -60.69 -23.68 -1.83
CA VAL A 895 -60.10 -24.27 -0.58
C VAL A 895 -59.76 -25.78 -0.42
N MET A 896 -58.50 -26.06 -0.04
CA MET A 896 -58.17 -26.74 1.25
C MET A 896 -56.73 -26.48 1.78
N VAL A 897 -56.58 -26.53 3.10
CA VAL A 897 -55.45 -26.10 3.98
C VAL A 897 -55.27 -27.20 5.06
N PRO A 898 -54.06 -27.64 5.52
CA PRO A 898 -53.24 -26.99 6.60
C PRO A 898 -51.69 -26.98 6.39
N ILE A 899 -50.92 -25.94 6.80
CA ILE A 899 -50.44 -25.52 8.16
C ILE A 899 -49.35 -26.50 8.69
N ASN A 900 -48.12 -26.14 9.14
CA ASN A 900 -47.74 -25.03 10.05
C ASN A 900 -46.21 -24.69 10.18
N VAL A 901 -45.93 -23.60 10.92
CA VAL A 901 -44.69 -23.15 11.67
C VAL A 901 -43.50 -22.48 10.95
N ALA A 902 -43.74 -21.25 10.52
CA ALA A 902 -43.21 -19.98 11.07
C ALA A 902 -41.68 -19.64 11.19
N PRO A 903 -41.30 -18.34 11.04
CA PRO A 903 -39.90 -17.87 10.96
C PRO A 903 -39.53 -16.84 12.06
N GLY A 904 -38.40 -16.13 11.92
CA GLY A 904 -38.22 -14.86 12.65
C GLY A 904 -37.01 -14.00 12.27
N TRP A 905 -37.18 -12.70 12.60
CA TRP A 905 -36.20 -11.62 12.82
C TRP A 905 -35.90 -10.63 11.67
N PHE A 906 -36.72 -9.56 11.59
CA PHE A 906 -36.30 -8.25 11.07
C PHE A 906 -37.14 -7.08 11.63
N ARG A 907 -36.47 -5.93 11.88
CA ARG A 907 -37.02 -4.61 12.28
C ARG A 907 -37.60 -4.52 13.72
N ALA A 908 -37.62 -3.38 14.41
CA ALA A 908 -37.26 -1.99 14.05
C ALA A 908 -36.60 -1.21 15.21
N THR A 909 -36.05 -0.02 14.92
CA THR A 909 -35.63 1.02 15.88
C THR A 909 -36.75 2.02 16.17
N PHE A 910 -36.93 2.42 17.45
CA PHE A 910 -37.13 3.80 17.99
C PHE A 910 -37.99 3.81 19.29
N GLY A 911 -37.69 4.71 20.23
CA GLY A 911 -38.73 5.38 21.05
C GLY A 911 -38.76 5.21 22.58
N GLU A 912 -37.87 5.91 23.30
CA GLU A 912 -38.11 6.67 24.56
C GLU A 912 -38.64 6.04 25.89
N PHE A 913 -38.40 6.79 26.98
CA PHE A 913 -38.96 6.76 28.35
C PHE A 913 -38.73 5.54 29.27
N ASN A 914 -37.58 5.52 29.96
CA ASN A 914 -37.49 5.98 31.38
C ASN A 914 -36.02 6.13 31.83
#